data_AF-A0A1E4G4W1-F1
#
_entry.id   AF-A0A1E4G4W1-F1
#
_cell.length_a   1.000
_cell.length_b   1.000
_cell.length_c   1.000
_cell.angle_alpha   90.00
_cell.angle_beta   90.00
_cell.angle_gamma   90.00
#
_symmetry.space_group_name_H-M   'P 1'
#
loop_
_entity.id
_entity.type
_entity.pdbx_description
1 polymer ?
#
loop_
_entity_poly.entity_id
_entity_poly.type
_entity_poly.pdbx_seq_one_letter_code
_entity_poly.pdbx_strand_id
1 'polypeptide(L)'
;MTDKPSLNREIIVRGAREHNLKGIDVKLPRDSLIVMTGLSGSGKSSLAFDTIYAEGQRRYVESLSAYARQFLEMMQKPDVEHIEGLSPAISIEQKTTSRNPRSTVGTVTEIYDYLRLLYARVGIPYSPATGLPIESQTVSQMVDRTLALPEGTRLYLLAPIARGRKGEFKKELADLMRKGFQRVKIDGEYHEIEDAPALDKKYKHDIEVVVDRLVVSPDISGRLAESFETALKLAEGIALVEFADEKNEDGTPRQITFSEKFACPVSGFTIAEIEPRLFSFNNPFGACPVCDGLGTEQKIDPDQIVPDPTLSLRDGAILPWSKTSAPYYQQTLQAVVKHFGASTGTAWNELPFDVQHAVLYGTDKTKIDFVYDDGLRQYKTSKVFEGVIGNLERRYKETESAGMREEIEKYMSAKPCVACGGYRLKPESLAVKIDGLHIGQVTEMSIRNASKWFVDLSGKLSPTQSQIGERILKEIRERLKFLNDVGLEYLSMSRNSGTLSGGESQRIRLASQIGSGLTGVLYVLDEPSIGLHQRDNARLLETLQRLRDLGNTVIVVEHDEDAILTADYVLDIGPGAGVNGGNIVAEGTPQDILNHPDSLTGKYLSGRMGIPVPAERRSGKKGKTLSVKGATGNNLKNVSVDVPLGLFVAITGVSGGGKSTLMIDTLYQAIARRLNGARVVPAPHESLTGLEFLDKVIDIDQSPIGRTPRSNPATYTGAFTPLREWFAGLPEAKARGYGPGRFSFNVKGGRCEKCEGDGVLKIEMHFLPDVYVTCDVC
;
A
#
# COMPACT_ATOMS: atom_id res chain seq x y z
N MET A 1 -31.35 -1.89 -40.84
CA MET A 1 -31.23 -0.83 -41.88
C MET A 1 -31.75 0.47 -41.32
N THR A 2 -30.84 1.30 -40.82
CA THR A 2 -30.94 2.77 -40.78
C THR A 2 -29.50 3.25 -40.71
N ASP A 3 -28.90 3.43 -41.89
CA ASP A 3 -27.60 4.06 -42.06
C ASP A 3 -27.67 5.49 -41.52
N LYS A 4 -27.03 5.73 -40.37
CA LYS A 4 -26.57 7.06 -39.99
C LYS A 4 -25.17 7.26 -40.56
N PRO A 5 -24.83 8.46 -41.07
CA PRO A 5 -23.52 8.72 -41.66
C PRO A 5 -22.44 8.62 -40.58
N SER A 6 -21.56 7.63 -40.69
CA SER A 6 -20.48 7.41 -39.74
C SER A 6 -19.36 8.42 -39.97
N LEU A 7 -19.27 9.42 -39.10
CA LEU A 7 -18.06 10.24 -38.95
C LEU A 7 -16.88 9.32 -38.56
N ASN A 8 -15.88 9.21 -39.43
CA ASN A 8 -14.62 8.46 -39.32
C ASN A 8 -14.61 7.21 -38.40
N ARG A 9 -14.84 6.04 -39.01
CA ARG A 9 -14.72 4.70 -38.38
C ARG A 9 -13.28 4.22 -38.19
N GLU A 10 -12.29 5.02 -38.53
CA GLU A 10 -10.87 4.62 -38.53
C GLU A 10 -10.01 5.68 -37.84
N ILE A 11 -8.93 5.23 -37.19
CA ILE A 11 -7.80 6.05 -36.76
C ILE A 11 -6.77 5.99 -37.89
N ILE A 12 -6.43 7.14 -38.46
CA ILE A 12 -5.50 7.24 -39.59
C ILE A 12 -4.24 7.92 -39.10
N VAL A 13 -3.11 7.23 -39.16
CA VAL A 13 -1.78 7.75 -38.84
C VAL A 13 -1.00 7.83 -40.14
N ARG A 14 -0.40 9.00 -40.45
CA ARG A 14 0.42 9.21 -41.64
C ARG A 14 1.79 9.74 -41.31
N GLY A 15 2.80 9.17 -41.96
CA GLY A 15 4.19 9.60 -41.88
C GLY A 15 4.77 9.53 -40.46
N ALA A 16 4.45 8.50 -39.67
CA ALA A 16 5.01 8.36 -38.33
C ALA A 16 6.50 7.98 -38.38
N ARG A 17 7.33 8.78 -37.72
CA ARG A 17 8.81 8.71 -37.72
C ARG A 17 9.43 8.66 -36.32
N GLU A 18 8.61 8.55 -35.29
CA GLU A 18 9.08 8.48 -33.91
C GLU A 18 10.11 7.34 -33.74
N HIS A 19 11.26 7.66 -33.14
CA HIS A 19 12.40 6.76 -32.96
C HIS A 19 12.91 6.07 -34.24
N ASN A 20 12.55 4.79 -34.47
CA ASN A 20 13.04 3.99 -35.60
C ASN A 20 11.97 3.79 -36.70
N LEU A 21 10.78 4.37 -36.55
CA LEU A 21 9.71 4.29 -37.54
C LEU A 21 10.13 4.96 -38.86
N LYS A 22 9.76 4.35 -39.99
CA LYS A 22 10.24 4.74 -41.32
C LYS A 22 9.23 5.60 -42.10
N GLY A 23 8.53 6.52 -41.44
CA GLY A 23 7.49 7.32 -42.08
C GLY A 23 6.28 6.47 -42.44
N ILE A 24 5.82 5.63 -41.50
CA ILE A 24 4.78 4.66 -41.77
C ILE A 24 3.39 5.30 -41.81
N ASP A 25 2.57 4.79 -42.72
CA ASP A 25 1.15 5.09 -42.81
C ASP A 25 0.35 3.86 -42.36
N VAL A 26 -0.60 4.04 -41.44
CA VAL A 26 -1.45 2.94 -40.96
C VAL A 26 -2.88 3.41 -40.74
N LYS A 27 -3.83 2.53 -41.03
CA LYS A 27 -5.25 2.71 -40.74
C LYS A 27 -5.70 1.66 -39.74
N LEU A 28 -6.25 2.10 -38.63
CA LEU A 28 -6.69 1.23 -37.54
C LEU A 28 -8.21 1.32 -37.39
N PRO A 29 -8.94 0.19 -37.32
CA PRO A 29 -10.37 0.22 -37.13
C PRO A 29 -10.74 0.71 -35.72
N ARG A 30 -11.71 1.63 -35.62
CA ARG A 30 -12.25 2.04 -34.32
C ARG A 30 -13.15 0.96 -33.73
N ASP A 31 -13.43 1.09 -32.44
CA ASP A 31 -14.31 0.20 -31.67
C ASP A 31 -13.91 -1.28 -31.76
N SER A 32 -12.60 -1.50 -31.94
CA SER A 32 -12.00 -2.81 -32.19
C SER A 32 -10.88 -3.10 -31.18
N LEU A 33 -10.59 -4.37 -30.98
CA LEU A 33 -9.43 -4.88 -30.25
C LEU A 33 -8.30 -5.10 -31.25
N ILE A 34 -7.35 -4.17 -31.24
CA ILE A 34 -6.19 -4.15 -32.13
C ILE A 34 -4.98 -4.69 -31.37
N VAL A 35 -4.27 -5.66 -31.94
CA VAL A 35 -3.01 -6.17 -31.38
C VAL A 35 -1.83 -5.74 -32.25
N MET A 36 -0.86 -5.07 -31.66
CA MET A 36 0.43 -4.75 -32.28
C MET A 36 1.46 -5.79 -31.84
N THR A 37 2.05 -6.48 -32.81
CA THR A 37 3.00 -7.58 -32.58
C THR A 37 4.26 -7.41 -33.44
N GLY A 38 5.23 -8.31 -33.28
CA GLY A 38 6.53 -8.25 -33.94
C GLY A 38 7.73 -8.28 -32.97
N LEU A 39 8.95 -8.25 -33.49
CA LEU A 39 10.17 -8.45 -32.69
C LEU A 39 10.39 -7.39 -31.60
N SER A 40 11.12 -7.74 -30.53
CA SER A 40 11.54 -6.76 -29.52
C SER A 40 12.41 -5.67 -30.17
N GLY A 41 12.07 -4.40 -29.96
CA GLY A 41 12.72 -3.26 -30.61
C GLY A 41 12.29 -3.02 -32.07
N SER A 42 11.22 -3.64 -32.55
CA SER A 42 10.75 -3.43 -33.93
C SER A 42 10.04 -2.08 -34.16
N GLY A 43 9.66 -1.36 -33.10
CA GLY A 43 8.94 -0.07 -33.18
C GLY A 43 7.49 -0.11 -32.68
N LYS A 44 7.05 -1.22 -32.07
CA LYS A 44 5.68 -1.37 -31.52
C LYS A 44 5.33 -0.26 -30.53
N SER A 45 6.15 -0.10 -29.49
CA SER A 45 5.91 0.91 -28.46
C SER A 45 6.05 2.33 -29.00
N SER A 46 6.95 2.54 -29.97
CA SER A 46 7.12 3.82 -30.65
C SER A 46 5.85 4.27 -31.39
N LEU A 47 5.15 3.32 -32.03
CA LEU A 47 3.87 3.61 -32.66
C LEU A 47 2.72 3.70 -31.64
N ALA A 48 2.59 2.73 -30.75
CA ALA A 48 1.46 2.65 -29.81
C ALA A 48 1.48 3.76 -28.76
N PHE A 49 2.61 3.92 -28.06
CA PHE A 49 2.76 4.80 -26.91
C PHE A 49 3.31 6.17 -27.31
N ASP A 50 4.47 6.19 -27.96
CA ASP A 50 5.20 7.44 -28.21
C ASP A 50 4.57 8.27 -29.35
N THR A 51 3.74 7.65 -30.20
CA THR A 51 3.01 8.33 -31.28
C THR A 51 1.50 8.44 -30.98
N ILE A 52 0.76 7.32 -31.00
CA ILE A 52 -0.71 7.34 -30.96
C ILE A 52 -1.24 7.81 -29.58
N TYR A 53 -0.79 7.18 -28.50
CA TYR A 53 -1.19 7.56 -27.14
C TYR A 53 -0.73 8.97 -26.80
N ALA A 54 0.55 9.29 -27.05
CA ALA A 54 1.12 10.61 -26.76
C ALA A 54 0.31 11.73 -27.43
N GLU A 55 -0.05 11.56 -28.71
CA GLU A 55 -0.85 12.55 -29.44
C GLU A 55 -2.30 12.61 -28.95
N GLY A 56 -2.93 11.45 -28.65
CA GLY A 56 -4.28 11.39 -28.10
C GLY A 56 -4.41 12.05 -26.73
N GLN A 57 -3.42 11.83 -25.84
CA GLN A 57 -3.36 12.47 -24.53
C GLN A 57 -3.09 13.97 -24.65
N ARG A 58 -2.10 14.37 -25.47
CA ARG A 58 -1.74 15.78 -25.68
C ARG A 58 -2.93 16.60 -26.16
N ARG A 59 -3.61 16.16 -27.22
CA ARG A 59 -4.79 16.86 -27.78
C ARG A 59 -5.91 17.03 -26.77
N TYR A 60 -6.14 16.03 -25.91
CA TYR A 60 -7.14 16.14 -24.85
C TYR A 60 -6.74 17.15 -23.77
N VAL A 61 -5.49 17.10 -23.28
CA VAL A 61 -5.03 17.99 -22.21
C VAL A 61 -4.93 19.45 -22.70
N GLU A 62 -4.57 19.69 -23.97
CA GLU A 62 -4.57 21.02 -24.61
C GLU A 62 -5.95 21.69 -24.65
N SER A 63 -7.02 20.90 -24.49
CA SER A 63 -8.39 21.38 -24.43
C SER A 63 -8.84 21.76 -23.01
N LEU A 64 -8.13 21.31 -21.95
CA LEU A 64 -8.56 21.50 -20.55
C LEU A 64 -8.45 22.95 -20.09
N SER A 65 -7.38 23.66 -20.45
CA SER A 65 -7.21 25.08 -20.11
C SER A 65 -6.18 25.77 -21.01
N ALA A 66 -6.30 27.09 -21.14
CA ALA A 66 -5.29 27.91 -21.81
C ALA A 66 -3.91 27.81 -21.12
N TYR A 67 -3.89 27.68 -19.79
CA TYR A 67 -2.68 27.45 -19.02
C TYR A 67 -2.01 26.12 -19.40
N ALA A 68 -2.75 25.01 -19.39
CA ALA A 68 -2.21 23.70 -19.78
C ALA A 68 -1.63 23.69 -21.20
N ARG A 69 -2.27 24.42 -22.13
CA ARG A 69 -1.77 24.57 -23.51
C ARG A 69 -0.37 25.20 -23.57
N GLN A 70 -0.13 26.27 -22.81
CA GLN A 70 1.19 26.92 -22.77
C GLN A 70 2.29 25.98 -22.25
N PHE A 71 1.96 25.10 -21.30
CA PHE A 71 2.91 24.10 -20.79
C PHE A 71 3.19 23.00 -21.81
N LEU A 72 2.16 22.54 -22.52
CA LEU A 72 2.31 21.50 -23.54
C LEU A 72 3.03 21.98 -24.79
N GLU A 73 3.02 23.28 -25.10
CA GLU A 73 3.84 23.86 -26.18
C GLU A 73 5.35 23.73 -25.93
N MET A 74 5.78 23.61 -24.66
CA MET A 74 7.18 23.33 -24.32
C MET A 74 7.57 21.85 -24.51
N MET A 75 6.58 20.96 -24.67
CA MET A 75 6.84 19.54 -24.92
C MET A 75 7.13 19.31 -26.40
N GLN A 76 8.07 18.41 -26.68
CA GLN A 76 8.31 17.93 -28.02
C GLN A 76 7.09 17.13 -28.50
N LYS A 77 6.50 17.55 -29.63
CA LYS A 77 5.41 16.80 -30.27
C LYS A 77 5.98 15.52 -30.89
N PRO A 78 5.20 14.41 -30.90
CA PRO A 78 5.59 13.21 -31.64
C PRO A 78 5.88 13.52 -33.12
N ASP A 79 6.90 12.89 -33.70
CA ASP A 79 7.25 13.05 -35.12
C ASP A 79 6.28 12.24 -35.99
N VAL A 80 5.20 12.91 -36.38
CA VAL A 80 4.15 12.38 -37.26
C VAL A 80 3.65 13.50 -38.15
N GLU A 81 3.38 13.20 -39.43
CA GLU A 81 2.86 14.21 -40.36
C GLU A 81 1.41 14.56 -40.04
N HIS A 82 0.59 13.53 -39.83
CA HIS A 82 -0.83 13.72 -39.60
C HIS A 82 -1.45 12.54 -38.86
N ILE A 83 -2.35 12.83 -37.92
CA ILE A 83 -3.20 11.82 -37.29
C ILE A 83 -4.66 12.31 -37.20
N GLU A 84 -5.59 11.50 -37.71
CA GLU A 84 -7.03 11.71 -37.66
C GLU A 84 -7.77 10.59 -36.92
N GLY A 85 -8.96 10.89 -36.42
CA GLY A 85 -9.82 9.89 -35.76
C GLY A 85 -9.41 9.53 -34.33
N LEU A 86 -8.43 10.23 -33.74
CA LEU A 86 -8.00 10.01 -32.36
C LEU A 86 -9.11 10.32 -31.35
N SER A 87 -9.22 9.42 -30.38
CA SER A 87 -9.99 9.62 -29.16
C SER A 87 -9.07 10.09 -28.03
N PRO A 88 -9.61 10.64 -26.92
CA PRO A 88 -8.83 10.78 -25.69
C PRO A 88 -8.20 9.43 -25.33
N ALA A 89 -6.88 9.44 -25.11
CA ALA A 89 -6.12 8.20 -24.95
C ALA A 89 -5.70 7.98 -23.49
N ILE A 90 -5.77 6.73 -23.04
CA ILE A 90 -5.35 6.29 -21.70
C ILE A 90 -4.38 5.13 -21.86
N SER A 91 -3.16 5.27 -21.31
CA SER A 91 -2.18 4.18 -21.29
C SER A 91 -2.32 3.32 -20.04
N ILE A 92 -2.12 2.02 -20.19
CA ILE A 92 -2.05 1.02 -19.11
C ILE A 92 -0.72 0.27 -19.25
N GLU A 93 0.35 0.93 -18.80
CA GLU A 93 1.73 0.43 -18.82
C GLU A 93 2.12 -0.24 -17.49
N GLN A 94 3.24 -0.97 -17.50
CA GLN A 94 3.83 -1.59 -16.30
C GLN A 94 4.65 -0.62 -15.43
N LYS A 95 4.61 0.69 -15.71
CA LYS A 95 5.29 1.69 -14.88
C LYS A 95 4.84 1.50 -13.44
N THR A 96 5.81 1.19 -12.57
CA THR A 96 5.55 0.83 -11.18
C THR A 96 4.69 1.91 -10.52
N THR A 97 3.58 1.49 -9.91
CA THR A 97 2.74 2.37 -9.10
C THR A 97 3.58 3.09 -8.05
N SER A 98 3.17 4.31 -7.70
CA SER A 98 3.81 5.14 -6.69
C SER A 98 4.16 4.30 -5.44
N ARG A 99 5.44 4.28 -5.05
CA ARG A 99 5.93 3.56 -3.85
C ARG A 99 5.55 4.27 -2.54
N ASN A 100 4.48 5.06 -2.55
CA ASN A 100 4.02 5.76 -1.37
C ASN A 100 3.53 4.73 -0.34
N PRO A 101 4.13 4.67 0.87
CA PRO A 101 3.75 3.67 1.89
C PRO A 101 2.29 3.80 2.35
N ARG A 102 1.67 4.95 2.12
CA ARG A 102 0.25 5.19 2.43
C ARG A 102 -0.70 4.67 1.36
N SER A 103 -0.23 4.33 0.16
CA SER A 103 -1.09 3.85 -0.92
C SER A 103 -1.28 2.33 -0.83
N THR A 104 -2.53 1.86 -0.84
CA THR A 104 -2.91 0.44 -0.82
C THR A 104 -3.72 0.06 -2.08
N VAL A 105 -3.94 -1.23 -2.29
CA VAL A 105 -4.87 -1.72 -3.33
C VAL A 105 -6.24 -1.04 -3.21
N GLY A 106 -6.77 -0.92 -1.99
CA GLY A 106 -8.05 -0.27 -1.73
C GLY A 106 -8.10 1.22 -2.10
N THR A 107 -7.00 1.96 -1.93
CA THR A 107 -6.95 3.38 -2.31
C THR A 107 -6.75 3.56 -3.82
N VAL A 108 -5.92 2.73 -4.46
CA VAL A 108 -5.69 2.79 -5.91
C VAL A 108 -6.95 2.43 -6.70
N THR A 109 -7.77 1.54 -6.16
CA THR A 109 -9.03 1.09 -6.78
C THR A 109 -10.24 1.95 -6.38
N GLU A 110 -10.05 2.96 -5.52
CA GLU A 110 -11.10 3.78 -4.90
C GLU A 110 -12.12 3.00 -4.06
N ILE A 111 -12.01 1.68 -3.96
CA ILE A 111 -12.92 0.85 -3.16
C ILE A 111 -12.90 1.31 -1.70
N TYR A 112 -11.72 1.67 -1.19
CA TYR A 112 -11.59 2.17 0.18
C TYR A 112 -12.37 3.47 0.39
N ASP A 113 -12.45 4.36 -0.60
CA ASP A 113 -13.22 5.59 -0.48
C ASP A 113 -14.73 5.32 -0.36
N TYR A 114 -15.24 4.36 -1.14
CA TYR A 114 -16.62 3.86 -0.98
C TYR A 114 -16.84 3.13 0.34
N LEU A 115 -15.84 2.38 0.85
CA LEU A 115 -15.91 1.78 2.18
C LEU A 115 -16.05 2.83 3.27
N ARG A 116 -15.26 3.92 3.22
CA ARG A 116 -15.40 5.02 4.19
C ARG A 116 -16.80 5.64 4.14
N LEU A 117 -17.36 5.81 2.93
CA LEU A 117 -18.71 6.33 2.75
C LEU A 117 -19.76 5.35 3.33
N LEU A 118 -19.61 4.05 3.07
CA LEU A 118 -20.51 3.01 3.59
C LEU A 118 -20.48 2.96 5.12
N TYR A 119 -19.29 2.90 5.72
CA TYR A 119 -19.13 2.90 7.17
C TYR A 119 -19.65 4.19 7.80
N ALA A 120 -19.52 5.33 7.13
CA ALA A 120 -20.05 6.57 7.64
C ALA A 120 -21.58 6.65 7.64
N ARG A 121 -22.22 6.02 6.65
CA ARG A 121 -23.67 6.11 6.46
C ARG A 121 -24.45 5.00 7.15
N VAL A 122 -23.85 3.81 7.25
CA VAL A 122 -24.55 2.58 7.64
C VAL A 122 -23.91 1.92 8.87
N GLY A 123 -22.69 2.31 9.22
CA GLY A 123 -21.93 1.75 10.32
C GLY A 123 -22.52 2.08 11.69
N ILE A 124 -22.50 1.09 12.57
CA ILE A 124 -22.95 1.22 13.96
C ILE A 124 -21.69 1.37 14.84
N PRO A 125 -21.54 2.47 15.58
CA PRO A 125 -20.45 2.60 16.56
C PRO A 125 -20.71 1.70 17.77
N TYR A 126 -19.67 1.06 18.27
CA TYR A 126 -19.73 0.25 19.49
C TYR A 126 -18.84 0.85 20.57
N SER A 127 -19.24 0.76 21.83
CA SER A 127 -18.36 1.17 22.93
C SER A 127 -17.21 0.17 23.10
N PRO A 128 -15.94 0.61 23.11
CA PRO A 128 -14.81 -0.28 23.40
C PRO A 128 -14.86 -0.87 24.81
N ALA A 129 -15.53 -0.20 25.75
CA ALA A 129 -15.62 -0.62 27.15
C ALA A 129 -16.73 -1.64 27.41
N THR A 130 -17.92 -1.43 26.82
CA THR A 130 -19.09 -2.29 27.07
C THR A 130 -19.40 -3.25 25.93
N GLY A 131 -18.88 -3.01 24.73
CA GLY A 131 -19.20 -3.80 23.53
C GLY A 131 -20.62 -3.60 23.00
N LEU A 132 -21.40 -2.66 23.57
CA LEU A 132 -22.77 -2.36 23.15
C LEU A 132 -22.80 -1.27 22.06
N PRO A 133 -23.81 -1.28 21.18
CA PRO A 133 -23.98 -0.25 20.16
C PRO A 133 -24.28 1.12 20.80
N ILE A 134 -23.72 2.17 20.20
CA ILE A 134 -23.93 3.56 20.58
C ILE A 134 -24.89 4.16 19.55
N GLU A 135 -25.99 4.73 20.01
CA GLU A 135 -26.96 5.41 19.15
C GLU A 135 -27.01 6.88 19.54
N SER A 136 -26.97 7.77 18.55
CA SER A 136 -27.42 9.15 18.73
C SER A 136 -28.93 9.20 18.51
N GLN A 137 -29.63 9.98 19.32
CA GLN A 137 -31.07 10.14 19.22
C GLN A 137 -31.39 11.63 19.19
N THR A 138 -32.30 12.01 18.30
CA THR A 138 -32.86 13.37 18.29
C THR A 138 -33.85 13.51 19.43
N VAL A 139 -34.08 14.73 19.93
CA VAL A 139 -35.06 14.99 21.00
C VAL A 139 -36.42 14.37 20.65
N SER A 140 -36.90 14.51 19.41
CA SER A 140 -38.15 13.88 18.96
C SER A 140 -38.15 12.36 19.13
N GLN A 141 -37.06 11.67 18.76
CA GLN A 141 -36.95 10.22 18.97
C GLN A 141 -36.88 9.84 20.45
N MET A 142 -36.25 10.67 21.30
CA MET A 142 -36.23 10.45 22.75
C MET A 142 -37.65 10.55 23.33
N VAL A 143 -38.43 11.54 22.88
CA VAL A 143 -39.83 11.75 23.25
C VAL A 143 -40.68 10.57 22.78
N ASP A 144 -40.60 10.18 21.50
CA ASP A 144 -41.37 9.08 20.93
C ASP A 144 -41.10 7.75 21.67
N ARG A 145 -39.83 7.47 21.99
CA ARG A 145 -39.44 6.27 22.72
C ARG A 145 -39.96 6.27 24.16
N THR A 146 -40.06 7.44 24.78
CA THR A 146 -40.63 7.60 26.12
C THR A 146 -42.15 7.47 26.10
N LEU A 147 -42.82 7.98 25.06
CA LEU A 147 -44.27 7.86 24.85
C LEU A 147 -44.70 6.43 24.47
N ALA A 148 -43.80 5.60 23.96
CA ALA A 148 -44.04 4.18 23.69
C ALA A 148 -44.16 3.32 24.97
N LEU A 149 -43.88 3.87 26.15
CA LEU A 149 -44.05 3.20 27.44
C LEU A 149 -45.54 3.13 27.83
N PRO A 150 -45.95 2.19 28.71
CA PRO A 150 -47.34 2.07 29.14
C PRO A 150 -47.89 3.36 29.75
N GLU A 151 -49.13 3.70 29.44
CA GLU A 151 -49.81 4.86 29.99
C GLU A 151 -49.90 4.77 31.52
N GLY A 152 -49.61 5.88 32.21
CA GLY A 152 -49.57 5.94 33.67
C GLY A 152 -48.20 5.62 34.29
N THR A 153 -47.19 5.25 33.50
CA THR A 153 -45.83 5.01 34.00
C THR A 153 -45.23 6.29 34.58
N ARG A 154 -44.69 6.22 35.80
CA ARG A 154 -44.06 7.36 36.50
C ARG A 154 -42.56 7.37 36.25
N LEU A 155 -42.05 8.50 35.76
CA LEU A 155 -40.66 8.65 35.32
C LEU A 155 -40.01 9.89 35.94
N TYR A 156 -38.73 9.76 36.29
CA TYR A 156 -37.85 10.87 36.61
C TYR A 156 -36.92 11.13 35.43
N LEU A 157 -36.95 12.34 34.88
CA LEU A 157 -35.97 12.77 33.89
C LEU A 157 -34.78 13.39 34.63
N LEU A 158 -33.63 12.74 34.51
CA LEU A 158 -32.39 13.10 35.19
C LEU A 158 -31.33 13.59 34.18
N ALA A 159 -30.58 14.61 34.58
CA ALA A 159 -29.41 15.10 33.85
C ALA A 159 -28.13 14.69 34.62
N PRO A 160 -27.33 13.74 34.12
CA PRO A 160 -26.10 13.28 34.80
C PRO A 160 -24.95 14.27 34.58
N ILE A 161 -24.74 15.16 35.55
CA ILE A 161 -23.72 16.23 35.48
C ILE A 161 -22.33 15.70 35.82
N ALA A 162 -22.24 14.71 36.71
CA ALA A 162 -20.99 14.05 37.03
C ALA A 162 -21.21 12.52 37.08
N ARG A 163 -20.34 11.76 36.43
CA ARG A 163 -20.31 10.29 36.47
C ARG A 163 -18.92 9.80 36.83
N GLY A 164 -18.78 9.18 38.00
CA GLY A 164 -17.54 8.60 38.51
C GLY A 164 -16.38 9.59 38.62
N ARG A 165 -16.68 10.88 38.81
CA ARG A 165 -15.67 11.96 38.89
C ARG A 165 -15.32 12.26 40.33
N LYS A 166 -14.04 12.52 40.60
CA LYS A 166 -13.56 12.94 41.93
C LYS A 166 -13.73 14.44 42.11
N GLY A 167 -14.34 14.87 43.20
CA GLY A 167 -14.57 16.29 43.45
C GLY A 167 -15.55 16.57 44.58
N GLU A 168 -15.54 17.82 45.04
CA GLU A 168 -16.39 18.31 46.12
C GLU A 168 -17.74 18.84 45.61
N PHE A 169 -17.83 19.10 44.30
CA PHE A 169 -18.97 19.59 43.50
C PHE A 169 -19.81 20.76 44.07
N LYS A 170 -19.33 21.48 45.10
CA LYS A 170 -20.02 22.62 45.73
C LYS A 170 -20.37 23.74 44.75
N LYS A 171 -19.51 23.98 43.75
CA LYS A 171 -19.73 25.03 42.76
C LYS A 171 -20.84 24.64 41.79
N GLU A 172 -20.84 23.39 41.30
CA GLU A 172 -21.93 22.90 40.44
C GLU A 172 -23.27 22.89 41.17
N LEU A 173 -23.33 22.44 42.42
CA LEU A 173 -24.57 22.44 43.23
C LEU A 173 -25.11 23.86 43.46
N ALA A 174 -24.24 24.82 43.77
CA ALA A 174 -24.65 26.23 43.92
C ALA A 174 -25.16 26.84 42.59
N ASP A 175 -24.53 26.50 41.47
CA ASP A 175 -24.97 26.97 40.15
C ASP A 175 -26.32 26.35 39.74
N LEU A 176 -26.61 25.12 40.15
CA LEU A 176 -27.90 24.47 39.95
C LEU A 176 -29.02 25.12 40.78
N MET A 177 -28.76 25.47 42.04
CA MET A 177 -29.71 26.24 42.86
C MET A 177 -30.02 27.60 42.22
N ARG A 178 -29.01 28.32 41.71
CA ARG A 178 -29.23 29.60 41.02
C ARG A 178 -30.09 29.46 39.77
N LYS A 179 -30.02 28.31 39.10
CA LYS A 179 -30.86 27.98 37.93
C LYS A 179 -32.26 27.47 38.31
N GLY A 180 -32.56 27.33 39.59
CA GLY A 180 -33.89 26.99 40.10
C GLY A 180 -34.17 25.49 40.28
N PHE A 181 -33.15 24.62 40.17
CA PHE A 181 -33.31 23.19 40.46
C PHE A 181 -33.39 22.96 41.97
N GLN A 182 -34.28 22.07 42.41
CA GLN A 182 -34.50 21.78 43.84
C GLN A 182 -33.98 20.43 44.29
N ARG A 183 -33.87 19.46 43.37
CA ARG A 183 -33.54 18.07 43.69
C ARG A 183 -32.36 17.55 42.88
N VAL A 184 -31.50 16.81 43.56
CA VAL A 184 -30.35 16.12 43.00
C VAL A 184 -30.29 14.71 43.56
N LYS A 185 -29.79 13.78 42.78
CA LYS A 185 -29.47 12.43 43.21
C LYS A 185 -27.95 12.29 43.23
N ILE A 186 -27.43 11.93 44.39
CA ILE A 186 -26.00 11.82 44.66
C ILE A 186 -25.74 10.39 45.13
N ASP A 187 -24.83 9.68 44.45
CA ASP A 187 -24.43 8.31 44.79
C ASP A 187 -25.61 7.34 45.02
N GLY A 188 -26.72 7.55 44.31
CA GLY A 188 -27.93 6.73 44.39
C GLY A 188 -29.05 7.27 45.26
N GLU A 189 -28.78 8.26 46.13
CA GLU A 189 -29.76 8.83 47.07
C GLU A 189 -30.27 10.21 46.61
N TYR A 190 -31.57 10.45 46.79
CA TYR A 190 -32.21 11.72 46.44
C TYR A 190 -32.10 12.73 47.59
N HIS A 191 -31.56 13.90 47.29
CA HIS A 191 -31.42 15.02 48.22
C HIS A 191 -32.08 16.28 47.64
N GLU A 192 -32.61 17.13 48.53
CA GLU A 192 -32.83 18.53 48.17
C GLU A 192 -31.47 19.23 48.12
N ILE A 193 -31.27 20.14 47.15
CA ILE A 193 -29.92 20.71 46.92
C ILE A 193 -29.43 21.51 48.16
N GLU A 194 -30.35 22.08 48.95
CA GLU A 194 -30.03 22.77 50.21
C GLU A 194 -29.48 21.82 51.28
N ASP A 195 -29.96 20.57 51.28
CA ASP A 195 -29.59 19.52 52.25
C ASP A 195 -28.58 18.51 51.67
N ALA A 196 -27.96 18.83 50.53
CA ALA A 196 -27.03 17.93 49.88
C ALA A 196 -25.79 17.69 50.77
N PRO A 197 -25.37 16.42 50.97
CA PRO A 197 -24.22 16.10 51.82
C PRO A 197 -22.91 16.66 51.27
N ALA A 198 -21.98 17.00 52.16
CA ALA A 198 -20.65 17.46 51.75
C ALA A 198 -19.82 16.29 51.16
N LEU A 199 -19.53 16.37 49.86
CA LEU A 199 -18.80 15.34 49.12
C LEU A 199 -17.28 15.42 49.35
N ASP A 200 -16.63 14.26 49.48
CA ASP A 200 -15.19 14.16 49.70
C ASP A 200 -14.44 14.13 48.37
N LYS A 201 -13.52 15.10 48.20
CA LYS A 201 -12.66 15.25 47.03
C LYS A 201 -11.87 13.98 46.64
N LYS A 202 -11.62 13.05 47.56
CA LYS A 202 -10.82 11.85 47.31
C LYS A 202 -11.61 10.72 46.64
N TYR A 203 -12.93 10.69 46.82
CA TYR A 203 -13.81 9.65 46.31
C TYR A 203 -14.47 10.06 45.00
N LYS A 204 -14.91 9.07 44.23
CA LYS A 204 -15.65 9.29 42.99
C LYS A 204 -17.13 9.40 43.34
N HIS A 205 -17.80 10.40 42.77
CA HIS A 205 -19.22 10.64 43.00
C HIS A 205 -19.99 10.64 41.68
N ASP A 206 -21.25 10.19 41.74
CA ASP A 206 -22.24 10.25 40.68
C ASP A 206 -23.31 11.29 41.05
N ILE A 207 -23.53 12.29 40.21
CA ILE A 207 -24.44 13.41 40.46
C ILE A 207 -25.40 13.58 39.29
N GLU A 208 -26.68 13.37 39.56
CA GLU A 208 -27.78 13.40 38.60
C GLU A 208 -28.83 14.41 39.05
N VAL A 209 -29.10 15.46 38.27
CA VAL A 209 -30.11 16.46 38.63
C VAL A 209 -31.48 16.04 38.15
N VAL A 210 -32.49 16.17 39.01
CA VAL A 210 -33.88 15.91 38.61
C VAL A 210 -34.41 17.11 37.82
N VAL A 211 -34.55 16.94 36.51
CA VAL A 211 -35.05 17.98 35.60
C VAL A 211 -36.56 18.03 35.61
N ASP A 212 -37.22 16.87 35.55
CA ASP A 212 -38.69 16.80 35.55
C ASP A 212 -39.21 15.48 36.15
N ARG A 213 -40.46 15.52 36.61
CA ARG A 213 -41.24 14.37 37.11
C ARG A 213 -42.45 14.20 36.21
N LEU A 214 -42.50 13.09 35.51
CA LEU A 214 -43.41 12.88 34.40
C LEU A 214 -44.28 11.63 34.64
N VAL A 215 -45.51 11.68 34.16
CA VAL A 215 -46.40 10.52 34.07
C VAL A 215 -46.76 10.35 32.60
N VAL A 216 -46.47 9.18 32.03
CA VAL A 216 -46.67 8.94 30.59
C VAL A 216 -48.14 9.06 30.23
N SER A 217 -48.47 10.02 29.38
CA SER A 217 -49.79 10.21 28.76
C SER A 217 -49.63 10.79 27.34
N PRO A 218 -50.65 10.69 26.47
CA PRO A 218 -50.55 11.17 25.09
C PRO A 218 -50.29 12.68 24.97
N ASP A 219 -50.76 13.47 25.94
CA ASP A 219 -50.77 14.93 25.88
C ASP A 219 -49.45 15.60 26.35
N ILE A 220 -48.50 14.85 26.91
CA ILE A 220 -47.28 15.41 27.52
C ILE A 220 -46.11 15.59 26.54
N SER A 221 -46.30 15.33 25.24
CA SER A 221 -45.22 15.39 24.22
C SER A 221 -44.44 16.71 24.22
N GLY A 222 -45.12 17.86 24.26
CA GLY A 222 -44.47 19.17 24.26
C GLY A 222 -43.63 19.43 25.51
N ARG A 223 -44.13 19.04 26.69
CA ARG A 223 -43.40 19.17 27.96
C ARG A 223 -42.19 18.23 28.01
N LEU A 224 -42.35 17.00 27.52
CA LEU A 224 -41.26 16.03 27.40
C LEU A 224 -40.12 16.57 26.55
N ALA A 225 -40.42 17.21 25.41
CA ALA A 225 -39.41 17.80 24.54
C ALA A 225 -38.61 18.93 25.22
N GLU A 226 -39.29 19.88 25.89
CA GLU A 226 -38.62 20.97 26.64
C GLU A 226 -37.75 20.44 27.79
N SER A 227 -38.25 19.43 28.51
CA SER A 227 -37.52 18.79 29.60
C SER A 227 -36.29 18.03 29.09
N PHE A 228 -36.39 17.32 27.96
CA PHE A 228 -35.24 16.68 27.31
C PHE A 228 -34.20 17.72 26.84
N GLU A 229 -34.60 18.82 26.19
CA GLU A 229 -33.67 19.89 25.81
C GLU A 229 -32.92 20.48 27.02
N THR A 230 -33.64 20.66 28.13
CA THR A 230 -33.06 21.17 29.38
C THR A 230 -32.06 20.17 29.96
N ALA A 231 -32.41 18.89 30.01
CA ALA A 231 -31.53 17.84 30.52
C ALA A 231 -30.25 17.69 29.66
N LEU A 232 -30.40 17.69 28.34
CA LEU A 232 -29.28 17.58 27.40
C LEU A 232 -28.34 18.80 27.51
N LYS A 233 -28.87 20.03 27.62
CA LYS A 233 -28.06 21.24 27.83
C LYS A 233 -27.28 21.22 29.15
N LEU A 234 -27.83 20.61 30.20
CA LEU A 234 -27.19 20.52 31.52
C LEU A 234 -26.10 19.45 31.60
N ALA A 235 -26.27 18.33 30.90
CA ALA A 235 -25.39 17.16 30.95
C ALA A 235 -24.67 16.87 29.62
N GLU A 236 -24.31 17.93 28.90
CA GLU A 236 -23.51 17.92 27.65
C GLU A 236 -24.02 16.97 26.55
N GLY A 237 -25.33 16.76 26.48
CA GLY A 237 -25.99 15.92 25.48
C GLY A 237 -26.38 14.53 25.97
N ILE A 238 -26.49 14.30 27.28
CA ILE A 238 -26.95 13.01 27.84
C ILE A 238 -28.13 13.25 28.79
N ALA A 239 -29.17 12.43 28.70
CA ALA A 239 -30.32 12.43 29.58
C ALA A 239 -30.62 11.01 30.07
N LEU A 240 -31.15 10.87 31.27
CA LEU A 240 -31.53 9.59 31.86
C LEU A 240 -33.00 9.62 32.21
N VAL A 241 -33.73 8.56 31.89
CA VAL A 241 -35.11 8.36 32.33
C VAL A 241 -35.14 7.21 33.31
N GLU A 242 -35.42 7.50 34.56
CA GLU A 242 -35.52 6.52 35.64
C GLU A 242 -36.99 6.19 35.94
N PHE A 243 -37.32 4.90 36.06
CA PHE A 243 -38.65 4.46 36.47
C PHE A 243 -38.81 4.64 37.98
N ALA A 244 -39.91 5.26 38.40
CA ALA A 244 -40.18 5.48 39.82
C ALA A 244 -40.50 4.17 40.57
N ASP A 245 -41.13 3.21 39.88
CA ASP A 245 -41.73 2.02 40.50
C ASP A 245 -41.04 0.69 40.07
N GLU A 246 -40.12 0.71 39.09
CA GLU A 246 -39.40 -0.48 38.61
C GLU A 246 -37.93 -0.49 39.03
N LYS A 247 -37.47 -1.65 39.53
CA LYS A 247 -36.07 -1.90 39.86
C LYS A 247 -35.52 -3.07 39.03
N ASN A 248 -34.25 -3.01 38.67
CA ASN A 248 -33.51 -4.10 38.06
C ASN A 248 -33.30 -5.25 39.07
N GLU A 249 -32.88 -6.42 38.59
CA GLU A 249 -32.60 -7.62 39.41
C GLU A 249 -31.57 -7.35 40.53
N ASP A 250 -30.69 -6.37 40.34
CA ASP A 250 -29.66 -5.95 41.31
C ASP A 250 -30.16 -4.94 42.36
N GLY A 251 -31.46 -4.61 42.37
CA GLY A 251 -32.07 -3.68 43.33
C GLY A 251 -31.89 -2.19 43.00
N THR A 252 -31.20 -1.85 41.90
CA THR A 252 -31.07 -0.49 41.37
C THR A 252 -32.31 -0.08 40.57
N PRO A 253 -32.71 1.22 40.56
CA PRO A 253 -33.83 1.69 39.74
C PRO A 253 -33.59 1.38 38.26
N ARG A 254 -34.62 0.92 37.54
CA ARG A 254 -34.52 0.70 36.09
C ARG A 254 -34.36 2.06 35.39
N GLN A 255 -33.38 2.18 34.51
CA GLN A 255 -33.08 3.42 33.79
C GLN A 255 -32.94 3.20 32.28
N ILE A 256 -33.36 4.19 31.50
CA ILE A 256 -33.12 4.31 30.06
C ILE A 256 -32.22 5.53 29.84
N THR A 257 -31.05 5.31 29.24
CA THR A 257 -30.16 6.42 28.88
C THR A 257 -30.39 6.88 27.46
N PHE A 258 -30.48 8.19 27.30
CA PHE A 258 -30.61 8.91 26.05
C PHE A 258 -29.36 9.76 25.81
N SER A 259 -28.91 9.83 24.56
CA SER A 259 -27.74 10.63 24.19
C SER A 259 -27.96 11.31 22.85
N GLU A 260 -27.77 12.63 22.83
CA GLU A 260 -27.79 13.46 21.62
C GLU A 260 -26.51 13.27 20.80
N LYS A 261 -25.39 13.01 21.48
CA LYS A 261 -24.10 12.67 20.86
C LYS A 261 -23.91 11.16 20.81
N PHE A 262 -23.02 10.64 19.96
CA PHE A 262 -22.61 9.23 20.02
C PHE A 262 -21.78 8.98 21.29
N ALA A 263 -22.45 8.80 22.43
CA ALA A 263 -21.82 8.59 23.73
C ALA A 263 -22.25 7.25 24.34
N CYS A 264 -21.30 6.50 24.90
CA CYS A 264 -21.60 5.31 25.68
C CYS A 264 -22.21 5.72 27.04
N PRO A 265 -23.41 5.21 27.39
CA PRO A 265 -24.06 5.49 28.67
C PRO A 265 -23.22 5.16 29.91
N VAL A 266 -22.44 4.08 29.82
CA VAL A 266 -21.73 3.48 30.96
C VAL A 266 -20.30 4.02 31.10
N SER A 267 -19.55 4.11 29.99
CA SER A 267 -18.13 4.46 30.04
C SER A 267 -17.85 5.95 29.81
N GLY A 268 -18.84 6.73 29.35
CA GLY A 268 -18.64 8.12 28.93
C GLY A 268 -17.80 8.26 27.65
N PHE A 269 -17.49 7.15 26.97
CA PHE A 269 -16.79 7.16 25.69
C PHE A 269 -17.64 7.89 24.64
N THR A 270 -17.09 8.91 23.99
CA THR A 270 -17.78 9.70 22.97
C THR A 270 -17.07 9.57 21.64
N ILE A 271 -17.83 9.45 20.57
CA ILE A 271 -17.35 9.56 19.19
C ILE A 271 -17.89 10.87 18.63
N ALA A 272 -17.04 11.56 17.86
CA ALA A 272 -17.45 12.69 17.04
C ALA A 272 -18.49 12.26 15.99
N GLU A 273 -19.01 13.22 15.22
CA GLU A 273 -19.91 12.89 14.11
C GLU A 273 -19.25 11.88 13.15
N ILE A 274 -20.02 10.85 12.78
CA ILE A 274 -19.53 9.76 11.94
C ILE A 274 -19.48 10.25 10.49
N GLU A 275 -18.33 10.78 10.10
CA GLU A 275 -18.06 11.25 8.75
C GLU A 275 -17.05 10.36 8.01
N PRO A 276 -17.05 10.34 6.65
CA PRO A 276 -16.10 9.54 5.88
C PRO A 276 -14.62 9.81 6.22
N ARG A 277 -14.27 11.05 6.61
CA ARG A 277 -12.89 11.41 7.00
C ARG A 277 -12.39 10.69 8.26
N LEU A 278 -13.30 10.25 9.13
CA LEU A 278 -12.96 9.45 10.32
C LEU A 278 -12.34 8.10 9.94
N PHE A 279 -12.65 7.58 8.77
CA PHE A 279 -12.15 6.31 8.26
C PHE A 279 -10.96 6.46 7.31
N SER A 280 -10.40 7.68 7.15
CA SER A 280 -9.24 7.92 6.30
C SER A 280 -7.95 7.92 7.12
N PHE A 281 -7.05 6.97 6.84
CA PHE A 281 -5.71 6.95 7.43
C PHE A 281 -4.77 7.99 6.80
N ASN A 282 -5.18 8.67 5.72
CA ASN A 282 -4.46 9.81 5.16
C ASN A 282 -4.84 11.14 5.82
N ASN A 283 -5.85 11.12 6.70
CA ASN A 283 -6.36 12.30 7.37
C ASN A 283 -6.09 12.19 8.89
N PRO A 284 -5.48 13.20 9.54
CA PRO A 284 -5.24 13.18 10.99
C PRO A 284 -6.48 12.93 11.87
N PHE A 285 -7.69 13.20 11.36
CA PHE A 285 -8.93 12.89 12.06
C PHE A 285 -9.11 11.38 12.27
N GLY A 286 -8.81 10.55 11.27
CA GLY A 286 -8.97 9.09 11.30
C GLY A 286 -7.67 8.29 11.47
N ALA A 287 -6.52 8.90 11.19
CA ALA A 287 -5.21 8.24 11.23
C ALA A 287 -4.77 7.90 12.66
N CYS A 288 -4.18 6.72 12.84
CA CYS A 288 -3.56 6.33 14.10
C CYS A 288 -2.44 7.33 14.47
N PRO A 289 -2.46 7.94 15.67
CA PRO A 289 -1.50 8.98 16.04
C PRO A 289 -0.08 8.44 16.27
N VAL A 290 0.07 7.14 16.55
CA VAL A 290 1.38 6.52 16.83
C VAL A 290 2.19 6.29 15.56
N CYS A 291 1.53 5.83 14.49
CA CYS A 291 2.18 5.55 13.20
C CYS A 291 1.82 6.55 12.10
N ASP A 292 1.10 7.63 12.42
CA ASP A 292 0.60 8.63 11.48
C ASP A 292 -0.05 8.01 10.22
N GLY A 293 -0.90 7.00 10.45
CA GLY A 293 -1.62 6.30 9.39
C GLY A 293 -0.80 5.32 8.52
N LEU A 294 0.47 5.07 8.85
CA LEU A 294 1.30 4.11 8.11
C LEU A 294 0.91 2.64 8.39
N GLY A 295 0.48 2.35 9.62
CA GLY A 295 0.16 1.00 10.09
C GLY A 295 1.38 0.16 10.44
N THR A 296 2.58 0.66 10.17
CA THR A 296 3.84 0.02 10.55
C THR A 296 4.71 0.98 11.33
N GLU A 297 5.49 0.45 12.26
CA GLU A 297 6.55 1.15 12.96
C GLU A 297 7.89 0.56 12.53
N GLN A 298 8.88 1.40 12.26
CA GLN A 298 10.25 0.94 12.12
C GLN A 298 10.78 0.63 13.52
N LYS A 299 11.18 -0.63 13.75
CA LYS A 299 11.80 -1.06 15.01
C LYS A 299 13.10 -1.76 14.71
N ILE A 300 14.06 -1.65 15.62
CA ILE A 300 15.32 -2.37 15.51
C ILE A 300 15.03 -3.87 15.52
N ASP A 301 15.61 -4.57 14.55
CA ASP A 301 15.41 -5.99 14.35
C ASP A 301 16.63 -6.79 14.84
N PRO A 302 16.48 -7.68 15.84
CA PRO A 302 17.56 -8.56 16.28
C PRO A 302 18.20 -9.35 15.14
N ASP A 303 17.42 -9.79 14.15
CA ASP A 303 17.93 -10.57 13.03
C ASP A 303 18.83 -9.73 12.11
N GLN A 304 18.61 -8.41 12.03
CA GLN A 304 19.48 -7.50 11.29
C GLN A 304 20.76 -7.15 12.07
N ILE A 305 20.72 -7.22 13.39
CA ILE A 305 21.89 -7.02 14.26
C ILE A 305 22.82 -8.23 14.17
N VAL A 306 22.26 -9.44 14.18
CA VAL A 306 22.99 -10.70 14.17
C VAL A 306 22.66 -11.48 12.89
N PRO A 307 23.28 -11.13 11.76
CA PRO A 307 22.92 -11.72 10.48
C PRO A 307 23.33 -13.18 10.34
N ASP A 308 24.43 -13.57 10.99
CA ASP A 308 24.94 -14.93 11.01
C ASP A 308 25.12 -15.41 12.45
N PRO A 309 24.19 -16.23 12.96
CA PRO A 309 24.28 -16.79 14.31
C PRO A 309 25.44 -17.77 14.51
N THR A 310 26.13 -18.20 13.46
CA THR A 310 27.28 -19.13 13.56
C THR A 310 28.59 -18.42 13.86
N LEU A 311 28.66 -17.10 13.68
CA LEU A 311 29.83 -16.30 14.02
C LEU A 311 29.95 -16.10 15.53
N SER A 312 31.18 -16.01 16.01
CA SER A 312 31.46 -15.61 17.39
C SER A 312 31.36 -14.08 17.56
N LEU A 313 31.24 -13.62 18.81
CA LEU A 313 31.27 -12.17 19.10
C LEU A 313 32.60 -11.52 18.69
N ARG A 314 33.71 -12.28 18.76
CA ARG A 314 35.02 -11.82 18.31
C ARG A 314 35.10 -11.69 16.79
N ASP A 315 34.46 -12.59 16.06
CA ASP A 315 34.44 -12.61 14.59
C ASP A 315 33.38 -11.66 14.01
N GLY A 316 32.71 -10.88 14.86
CA GLY A 316 31.82 -9.81 14.45
C GLY A 316 30.34 -10.19 14.32
N ALA A 317 29.86 -11.16 15.12
CA ALA A 317 28.44 -11.53 15.13
C ALA A 317 27.48 -10.34 15.33
N ILE A 318 27.86 -9.33 16.12
CA ILE A 318 27.11 -8.06 16.26
C ILE A 318 27.55 -7.07 15.17
N LEU A 319 26.82 -7.05 14.06
CA LEU A 319 27.21 -6.30 12.87
C LEU A 319 27.38 -4.78 13.10
N PRO A 320 26.48 -4.06 13.81
CA PRO A 320 26.63 -2.62 14.05
C PRO A 320 27.93 -2.24 14.73
N TRP A 321 28.48 -3.14 15.56
CA TRP A 321 29.64 -2.87 16.39
C TRP A 321 30.93 -3.47 15.83
N SER A 322 30.82 -4.46 14.94
CA SER A 322 31.97 -5.08 14.24
C SER A 322 32.72 -4.15 13.28
N LYS A 323 32.01 -3.18 12.68
CA LYS A 323 32.56 -2.29 11.63
C LYS A 323 33.36 -1.10 12.17
N THR A 324 33.28 -0.84 13.46
CA THR A 324 33.94 0.33 14.05
C THR A 324 35.35 -0.06 14.48
N SER A 325 36.36 0.71 14.06
CA SER A 325 37.76 0.51 14.48
C SER A 325 38.03 0.88 15.94
N ALA A 326 37.04 1.41 16.66
CA ALA A 326 37.15 1.81 18.05
C ALA A 326 37.10 0.56 18.98
N PRO A 327 38.13 0.34 19.82
CA PRO A 327 38.18 -0.79 20.76
C PRO A 327 37.02 -0.83 21.77
N TYR A 328 36.36 0.32 21.97
CA TYR A 328 35.29 0.53 22.93
C TYR A 328 34.18 -0.54 22.88
N TYR A 329 33.64 -0.83 21.70
CA TYR A 329 32.50 -1.76 21.58
C TYR A 329 32.90 -3.21 21.82
N GLN A 330 34.08 -3.61 21.35
CA GLN A 330 34.61 -4.96 21.59
C GLN A 330 34.89 -5.19 23.08
N GLN A 331 35.50 -4.20 23.75
CA GLN A 331 35.74 -4.23 25.20
C GLN A 331 34.43 -4.26 26.00
N THR A 332 33.40 -3.53 25.54
CA THR A 332 32.06 -3.56 26.14
C THR A 332 31.46 -4.97 26.06
N LEU A 333 31.44 -5.58 24.88
CA LEU A 333 30.93 -6.95 24.69
C LEU A 333 31.71 -7.96 25.54
N GLN A 334 33.04 -7.83 25.59
CA GLN A 334 33.88 -8.72 26.41
C GLN A 334 33.56 -8.61 27.90
N ALA A 335 33.33 -7.39 28.42
CA ALA A 335 32.96 -7.19 29.82
C ALA A 335 31.60 -7.81 30.15
N VAL A 336 30.62 -7.65 29.26
CA VAL A 336 29.28 -8.25 29.42
C VAL A 336 29.37 -9.78 29.44
N VAL A 337 30.00 -10.37 28.42
CA VAL A 337 30.13 -11.83 28.27
C VAL A 337 30.90 -12.45 29.42
N LYS A 338 31.96 -11.80 29.89
CA LYS A 338 32.76 -12.24 31.04
C LYS A 338 31.95 -12.24 32.34
N HIS A 339 31.06 -11.26 32.54
CA HIS A 339 30.21 -11.17 33.73
C HIS A 339 29.27 -12.38 33.86
N PHE A 340 28.74 -12.88 32.74
CA PHE A 340 27.88 -14.06 32.69
C PHE A 340 28.65 -15.39 32.55
N GLY A 341 29.98 -15.37 32.63
CA GLY A 341 30.80 -16.59 32.57
C GLY A 341 30.91 -17.24 31.19
N ALA A 342 30.58 -16.52 30.11
CA ALA A 342 30.71 -17.00 28.73
C ALA A 342 32.00 -16.51 28.06
N SER A 343 32.30 -17.01 26.85
CA SER A 343 33.48 -16.63 26.05
C SER A 343 33.06 -15.85 24.81
N THR A 344 33.86 -14.85 24.43
CA THR A 344 33.66 -14.09 23.17
C THR A 344 33.99 -14.89 21.92
N GLY A 345 34.64 -16.05 22.05
CA GLY A 345 34.95 -16.96 20.95
C GLY A 345 33.89 -18.04 20.69
N THR A 346 32.84 -18.13 21.52
CA THR A 346 31.72 -19.05 21.30
C THR A 346 30.80 -18.48 20.21
N ALA A 347 30.27 -19.34 19.34
CA ALA A 347 29.31 -18.96 18.32
C ALA A 347 28.03 -18.38 18.94
N TRP A 348 27.40 -17.41 18.29
CA TRP A 348 26.24 -16.71 18.87
C TRP A 348 25.10 -17.66 19.25
N ASN A 349 24.77 -18.63 18.40
CA ASN A 349 23.75 -19.65 18.62
C ASN A 349 24.06 -20.62 19.79
N GLU A 350 25.32 -20.77 20.18
CA GLU A 350 25.76 -21.62 21.29
C GLU A 350 25.83 -20.86 22.63
N LEU A 351 25.72 -19.52 22.61
CA LEU A 351 25.68 -18.72 23.83
C LEU A 351 24.38 -18.98 24.62
N PRO A 352 24.44 -19.00 25.96
CA PRO A 352 23.23 -19.09 26.80
C PRO A 352 22.26 -17.94 26.50
N PHE A 353 20.96 -18.23 26.59
CA PHE A 353 19.89 -17.25 26.33
C PHE A 353 20.07 -15.96 27.14
N ASP A 354 20.45 -16.07 28.41
CA ASP A 354 20.67 -14.91 29.29
C ASP A 354 21.80 -13.99 28.77
N VAL A 355 22.84 -14.57 28.15
CA VAL A 355 23.95 -13.80 27.55
C VAL A 355 23.49 -13.12 26.26
N GLN A 356 22.77 -13.84 25.39
CA GLN A 356 22.20 -13.27 24.17
C GLN A 356 21.25 -12.11 24.49
N HIS A 357 20.37 -12.31 25.47
CA HIS A 357 19.43 -11.31 25.96
C HIS A 357 20.16 -10.11 26.56
N ALA A 358 21.16 -10.34 27.42
CA ALA A 358 21.95 -9.28 28.03
C ALA A 358 22.70 -8.44 26.98
N VAL A 359 23.23 -9.07 25.93
CA VAL A 359 23.90 -8.38 24.82
C VAL A 359 22.91 -7.53 24.01
N LEU A 360 21.74 -8.08 23.66
CA LEU A 360 20.77 -7.38 22.81
C LEU A 360 19.96 -6.32 23.56
N TYR A 361 19.36 -6.68 24.68
CA TYR A 361 18.38 -5.86 25.42
C TYR A 361 18.94 -5.21 26.68
N GLY A 362 20.14 -5.61 27.10
CA GLY A 362 20.81 -5.04 28.27
C GLY A 362 20.66 -5.87 29.52
N THR A 363 21.26 -5.37 30.61
CA THR A 363 21.40 -6.12 31.89
C THR A 363 20.35 -5.72 32.93
N ASP A 364 19.27 -5.07 32.50
CA ASP A 364 18.18 -4.53 33.30
C ASP A 364 18.64 -3.66 34.49
N LYS A 365 18.86 -4.27 35.66
CA LYS A 365 19.30 -3.59 36.89
C LYS A 365 20.71 -4.01 37.34
N THR A 366 21.30 -5.01 36.70
CA THR A 366 22.60 -5.56 37.07
C THR A 366 23.71 -4.64 36.55
N LYS A 367 24.56 -4.16 37.45
CA LYS A 367 25.74 -3.36 37.11
C LYS A 367 26.87 -4.27 36.67
N ILE A 368 27.52 -3.90 35.57
CA ILE A 368 28.71 -4.58 35.06
C ILE A 368 29.89 -3.62 35.14
N ASP A 369 31.03 -4.17 35.56
CA ASP A 369 32.29 -3.43 35.58
C ASP A 369 32.92 -3.45 34.19
N PHE A 370 32.97 -2.27 33.58
CA PHE A 370 33.62 -2.06 32.29
C PHE A 370 35.02 -1.51 32.50
N VAL A 371 35.99 -2.15 31.86
CA VAL A 371 37.37 -1.67 31.79
C VAL A 371 37.63 -1.27 30.35
N TYR A 372 37.81 0.03 30.12
CA TYR A 372 38.13 0.57 28.80
C TYR A 372 39.60 0.94 28.75
N ASP A 373 40.25 0.57 27.65
CA ASP A 373 41.66 0.84 27.38
C ASP A 373 41.80 1.32 25.94
N ASP A 374 42.15 2.59 25.78
CA ASP A 374 42.38 3.22 24.48
C ASP A 374 43.88 3.24 24.08
N GLY A 375 44.74 2.60 24.87
CA GLY A 375 46.20 2.58 24.69
C GLY A 375 46.95 3.77 25.31
N LEU A 376 46.25 4.84 25.71
CA LEU A 376 46.81 6.01 26.38
C LEU A 376 46.36 6.15 27.84
N ARG A 377 45.13 5.73 28.16
CA ARG A 377 44.52 5.78 29.49
C ARG A 377 43.59 4.59 29.71
N GLN A 378 43.69 3.99 30.89
CA GLN A 378 42.74 2.97 31.36
C GLN A 378 41.75 3.59 32.34
N TYR A 379 40.45 3.43 32.10
CA TYR A 379 39.42 3.84 33.05
C TYR A 379 38.43 2.71 33.32
N LYS A 380 38.04 2.58 34.60
CA LYS A 380 37.06 1.60 35.06
C LYS A 380 35.76 2.30 35.42
N THR A 381 34.64 1.77 34.96
CA THR A 381 33.31 2.30 35.28
C THR A 381 32.33 1.17 35.50
N SER A 382 31.51 1.28 36.55
CA SER A 382 30.45 0.33 36.86
C SER A 382 29.12 0.93 36.45
N LYS A 383 28.49 0.40 35.41
CA LYS A 383 27.22 0.90 34.88
C LYS A 383 26.29 -0.24 34.48
N VAL A 384 25.01 0.07 34.35
CA VAL A 384 24.04 -0.83 33.73
C VAL A 384 24.27 -0.80 32.22
N PHE A 385 24.22 -1.96 31.59
CA PHE A 385 24.34 -2.06 30.14
C PHE A 385 22.97 -1.92 29.50
N GLU A 386 22.82 -0.94 28.59
CA GLU A 386 21.54 -0.65 27.91
C GLU A 386 21.21 -1.62 26.75
N GLY A 387 22.12 -2.54 26.42
CA GLY A 387 21.96 -3.44 25.27
C GLY A 387 22.33 -2.79 23.94
N VAL A 388 22.59 -3.61 22.92
CA VAL A 388 22.84 -3.13 21.55
C VAL A 388 21.58 -2.48 20.97
N ILE A 389 20.40 -3.07 21.19
CA ILE A 389 19.11 -2.56 20.69
C ILE A 389 18.80 -1.22 21.36
N GLY A 390 18.86 -1.15 22.70
CA GLY A 390 18.62 0.08 23.44
C GLY A 390 19.58 1.20 23.03
N ASN A 391 20.86 0.87 22.78
CA ASN A 391 21.84 1.82 22.27
C ASN A 391 21.45 2.37 20.88
N LEU A 392 21.05 1.51 19.95
CA LEU A 392 20.66 1.92 18.59
C LEU A 392 19.36 2.74 18.61
N GLU A 393 18.35 2.33 19.38
CA GLU A 393 17.09 3.07 19.50
C GLU A 393 17.29 4.46 20.11
N ARG A 394 18.11 4.56 21.17
CA ARG A 394 18.45 5.86 21.77
C ARG A 394 19.19 6.74 20.79
N ARG A 395 20.23 6.22 20.13
CA ARG A 395 20.99 6.97 19.13
C ARG A 395 20.13 7.42 17.96
N TYR A 396 19.19 6.59 17.49
CA TYR A 396 18.27 6.97 16.43
C TYR A 396 17.39 8.17 16.83
N LYS A 397 16.88 8.18 18.06
CA LYS A 397 16.06 9.27 18.59
C LYS A 397 16.85 10.56 18.87
N GLU A 398 18.06 10.43 19.43
CA GLU A 398 18.88 11.57 19.86
C GLU A 398 19.68 12.20 18.72
N THR A 399 19.99 11.47 17.66
CA THR A 399 20.85 11.98 16.59
C THR A 399 20.12 12.92 15.65
N GLU A 400 20.73 14.08 15.37
CA GLU A 400 20.25 15.05 14.36
C GLU A 400 20.85 14.84 12.96
N SER A 401 21.93 14.06 12.84
CA SER A 401 22.58 13.74 11.57
C SER A 401 21.75 12.76 10.72
N ALA A 402 21.35 13.19 9.53
CA ALA A 402 20.63 12.35 8.57
C ALA A 402 21.42 11.08 8.18
N GLY A 403 22.72 11.20 7.91
CA GLY A 403 23.54 10.05 7.53
C GLY A 403 23.66 8.99 8.64
N MET A 404 23.67 9.40 9.90
CA MET A 404 23.68 8.44 11.02
C MET A 404 22.32 7.77 11.21
N ARG A 405 21.21 8.48 10.98
CA ARG A 405 19.87 7.86 10.97
C ARG A 405 19.78 6.82 9.86
N GLU A 406 20.20 7.14 8.65
CA GLU A 406 20.24 6.20 7.52
C GLU A 406 21.11 4.96 7.82
N GLU A 407 22.24 5.11 8.53
CA GLU A 407 23.04 3.95 8.95
C GLU A 407 22.32 3.06 9.98
N ILE A 408 21.55 3.65 10.91
CA ILE A 408 20.81 2.89 11.92
C ILE A 408 19.55 2.25 11.32
N GLU A 409 18.88 2.93 10.39
CA GLU A 409 17.69 2.43 9.67
C GLU A 409 17.97 1.10 8.95
N LYS A 410 19.22 0.84 8.55
CA LYS A 410 19.64 -0.45 7.97
C LYS A 410 19.45 -1.65 8.91
N TYR A 411 19.33 -1.40 10.21
CA TYR A 411 19.08 -2.42 11.24
C TYR A 411 17.62 -2.43 11.71
N MET A 412 16.75 -1.64 11.08
CA MET A 412 15.33 -1.59 11.41
C MET A 412 14.52 -2.44 10.42
N SER A 413 13.44 -3.03 10.92
CA SER A 413 12.41 -3.67 10.11
C SER A 413 11.03 -3.08 10.41
N ALA A 414 10.18 -3.08 9.39
CA ALA A 414 8.80 -2.63 9.53
C ALA A 414 8.00 -3.70 10.28
N LYS A 415 7.48 -3.36 11.46
CA LYS A 415 6.58 -4.21 12.24
C LYS A 415 5.18 -3.59 12.29
N PRO A 416 4.10 -4.39 12.38
CA PRO A 416 2.76 -3.85 12.56
C PRO A 416 2.70 -2.93 13.78
N CYS A 417 2.04 -1.79 13.63
CA CYS A 417 1.86 -0.83 14.71
C CYS A 417 1.00 -1.46 15.82
N VAL A 418 1.50 -1.44 17.06
CA VAL A 418 0.82 -2.09 18.19
C VAL A 418 -0.47 -1.34 18.56
N ALA A 419 -0.47 -0.01 18.44
CA ALA A 419 -1.60 0.83 18.84
C ALA A 419 -2.84 0.65 17.96
N CYS A 420 -2.66 0.41 16.66
CA CYS A 420 -3.78 0.18 15.74
C CYS A 420 -3.86 -1.26 15.22
N GLY A 421 -3.02 -2.18 15.71
CA GLY A 421 -2.93 -3.55 15.22
C GLY A 421 -2.56 -3.67 13.74
N GLY A 422 -1.97 -2.64 13.13
CA GLY A 422 -1.71 -2.56 11.70
C GLY A 422 -2.83 -1.94 10.84
N TYR A 423 -4.00 -1.65 11.42
CA TYR A 423 -5.16 -1.13 10.68
C TYR A 423 -5.09 0.35 10.28
N ARG A 424 -4.03 1.06 10.66
CA ARG A 424 -3.75 2.47 10.30
C ARG A 424 -4.70 3.52 10.88
N LEU A 425 -5.80 3.11 11.50
CA LEU A 425 -6.84 4.00 12.01
C LEU A 425 -6.80 4.14 13.53
N LYS A 426 -7.50 5.16 14.05
CA LYS A 426 -7.71 5.33 15.48
C LYS A 426 -8.68 4.29 16.06
N PRO A 427 -8.58 3.98 17.36
CA PRO A 427 -9.51 3.08 18.04
C PRO A 427 -10.98 3.48 17.89
N GLU A 428 -11.28 4.78 17.89
CA GLU A 428 -12.65 5.31 17.73
C GLU A 428 -13.21 4.99 16.34
N SER A 429 -12.38 5.08 15.30
CA SER A 429 -12.76 4.70 13.93
C SER A 429 -12.98 3.19 13.80
N LEU A 430 -12.17 2.37 14.47
CA LEU A 430 -12.29 0.91 14.48
C LEU A 430 -13.45 0.40 15.33
N ALA A 431 -14.04 1.27 16.16
CA ALA A 431 -15.21 0.98 16.95
C ALA A 431 -16.50 0.92 16.11
N VAL A 432 -16.50 1.53 14.92
CA VAL A 432 -17.64 1.51 13.99
C VAL A 432 -17.61 0.22 13.15
N LYS A 433 -18.72 -0.52 13.19
CA LYS A 433 -18.82 -1.86 12.61
C LYS A 433 -20.07 -1.99 11.72
N ILE A 434 -19.95 -2.86 10.73
CA ILE A 434 -21.06 -3.36 9.90
C ILE A 434 -21.00 -4.88 10.00
N ASP A 435 -22.13 -5.54 10.32
CA ASP A 435 -22.17 -7.00 10.54
C ASP A 435 -21.06 -7.50 11.49
N GLY A 436 -20.82 -6.74 12.58
CA GLY A 436 -19.81 -7.06 13.59
C GLY A 436 -18.35 -6.79 13.19
N LEU A 437 -18.08 -6.35 11.97
CA LEU A 437 -16.73 -6.13 11.45
C LEU A 437 -16.42 -4.63 11.23
N HIS A 438 -15.24 -4.21 11.65
CA HIS A 438 -14.77 -2.85 11.38
C HIS A 438 -14.08 -2.73 10.02
N ILE A 439 -13.92 -1.49 9.52
CA ILE A 439 -13.40 -1.24 8.17
C ILE A 439 -12.04 -1.90 7.90
N GLY A 440 -11.14 -1.90 8.89
CA GLY A 440 -9.84 -2.56 8.82
C GLY A 440 -9.92 -4.07 8.54
N GLN A 441 -10.81 -4.80 9.22
CA GLN A 441 -11.00 -6.25 9.04
C GLN A 441 -11.51 -6.57 7.64
N VAL A 442 -12.49 -5.81 7.14
CA VAL A 442 -13.00 -5.98 5.77
C VAL A 442 -11.91 -5.71 4.74
N THR A 443 -11.03 -4.75 5.03
CA THR A 443 -9.90 -4.37 4.15
C THR A 443 -8.78 -5.43 4.13
N GLU A 444 -8.63 -6.21 5.20
CA GLU A 444 -7.66 -7.33 5.27
C GLU A 444 -8.13 -8.60 4.59
N MET A 445 -9.43 -8.78 4.37
CA MET A 445 -9.94 -9.91 3.61
C MET A 445 -9.34 -9.94 2.21
N SER A 446 -9.15 -11.14 1.67
CA SER A 446 -8.91 -11.28 0.23
C SER A 446 -10.11 -10.72 -0.54
N ILE A 447 -9.88 -10.18 -1.74
CA ILE A 447 -10.92 -9.64 -2.62
C ILE A 447 -12.02 -10.68 -2.87
N ARG A 448 -11.66 -11.97 -2.99
CA ARG A 448 -12.63 -13.08 -3.06
C ARG A 448 -13.57 -13.10 -1.87
N ASN A 449 -13.03 -13.06 -0.66
CA ASN A 449 -13.78 -13.15 0.58
C ASN A 449 -14.58 -11.87 0.84
N ALA A 450 -13.99 -10.70 0.57
CA ALA A 450 -14.68 -9.43 0.65
C ALA A 450 -15.87 -9.39 -0.32
N SER A 451 -15.69 -9.83 -1.57
CA SER A 451 -16.78 -9.91 -2.56
C SER A 451 -17.94 -10.78 -2.08
N LYS A 452 -17.65 -11.93 -1.48
CA LYS A 452 -18.68 -12.80 -0.89
C LYS A 452 -19.39 -12.11 0.28
N TRP A 453 -18.63 -11.51 1.18
CA TRP A 453 -19.17 -10.79 2.34
C TRP A 453 -20.10 -9.65 1.92
N PHE A 454 -19.74 -8.86 0.90
CA PHE A 454 -20.59 -7.79 0.39
C PHE A 454 -21.87 -8.29 -0.28
N VAL A 455 -21.87 -9.47 -0.91
CA VAL A 455 -23.08 -10.09 -1.45
C VAL A 455 -24.01 -10.49 -0.30
N ASP A 456 -23.48 -11.18 0.70
CA ASP A 456 -24.24 -11.68 1.86
C ASP A 456 -24.76 -10.53 2.74
N LEU A 457 -24.05 -9.40 2.78
CA LEU A 457 -24.39 -8.23 3.59
C LEU A 457 -25.78 -7.65 3.29
N SER A 458 -26.27 -7.76 2.05
CA SER A 458 -27.61 -7.26 1.68
C SER A 458 -28.74 -7.88 2.50
N GLY A 459 -28.58 -9.12 2.97
CA GLY A 459 -29.58 -9.80 3.79
C GLY A 459 -29.51 -9.45 5.29
N LYS A 460 -28.48 -8.72 5.71
CA LYS A 460 -28.21 -8.42 7.14
C LYS A 460 -28.44 -6.97 7.52
N LEU A 461 -28.56 -6.08 6.54
CA LEU A 461 -28.84 -4.67 6.76
C LEU A 461 -30.32 -4.45 7.02
N SER A 462 -30.66 -3.48 7.86
CA SER A 462 -32.05 -3.05 8.03
C SER A 462 -32.61 -2.46 6.72
N PRO A 463 -33.94 -2.33 6.57
CA PRO A 463 -34.54 -1.71 5.38
C PRO A 463 -34.00 -0.30 5.10
N THR A 464 -33.87 0.53 6.15
CA THR A 464 -33.32 1.89 6.05
C THR A 464 -31.84 1.88 5.65
N GLN A 465 -31.05 1.01 6.28
CA GLN A 465 -29.63 0.84 5.95
C GLN A 465 -29.41 0.38 4.52
N SER A 466 -30.25 -0.56 4.05
CA SER A 466 -30.22 -1.07 2.68
C SER A 466 -30.53 0.03 1.67
N GLN A 467 -31.55 0.86 1.93
CA GLN A 467 -31.91 1.97 1.06
C GLN A 467 -30.80 3.04 0.96
N ILE A 468 -30.16 3.39 2.08
CA ILE A 468 -29.06 4.36 2.11
C ILE A 468 -27.81 3.79 1.42
N GLY A 469 -27.52 2.51 1.68
CA GLY A 469 -26.30 1.84 1.21
C GLY A 469 -26.37 1.31 -0.22
N GLU A 470 -27.54 1.18 -0.83
CA GLU A 470 -27.75 0.47 -2.11
C GLU A 470 -26.77 0.88 -3.21
N ARG A 471 -26.67 2.19 -3.49
CA ARG A 471 -25.77 2.72 -4.53
C ARG A 471 -24.31 2.48 -4.19
N ILE A 472 -23.93 2.63 -2.92
CA ILE A 472 -22.56 2.46 -2.44
C ILE A 472 -22.14 0.98 -2.56
N LEU A 473 -23.03 0.07 -2.15
CA LEU A 473 -22.83 -1.37 -2.23
C LEU A 473 -22.72 -1.84 -3.68
N LYS A 474 -23.52 -1.28 -4.59
CA LYS A 474 -23.40 -1.56 -6.02
C LYS A 474 -21.99 -1.23 -6.54
N GLU A 475 -21.51 -0.02 -6.29
CA GLU A 475 -20.18 0.44 -6.72
C GLU A 475 -19.02 -0.40 -6.13
N ILE A 476 -19.14 -0.81 -4.86
CA ILE A 476 -18.15 -1.69 -4.22
C ILE A 476 -18.16 -3.08 -4.86
N ARG A 477 -19.34 -3.68 -5.05
CA ARG A 477 -19.48 -5.03 -5.63
C ARG A 477 -18.97 -5.08 -7.06
N GLU A 478 -19.26 -4.06 -7.87
CA GLU A 478 -18.79 -3.97 -9.24
C GLU A 478 -17.26 -3.88 -9.30
N ARG A 479 -16.63 -3.02 -8.49
CA ARG A 479 -15.15 -2.92 -8.43
C ARG A 479 -14.49 -4.21 -7.93
N LEU A 480 -15.04 -4.85 -6.91
CA LEU A 480 -14.53 -6.15 -6.43
C LEU A 480 -14.70 -7.24 -7.49
N LYS A 481 -15.81 -7.22 -8.23
CA LYS A 481 -16.03 -8.13 -9.37
C LYS A 481 -14.96 -7.93 -10.43
N PHE A 482 -14.68 -6.70 -10.86
CA PHE A 482 -13.64 -6.43 -11.84
C PHE A 482 -12.26 -6.91 -11.40
N LEU A 483 -11.91 -6.74 -10.11
CA LEU A 483 -10.65 -7.28 -9.58
C LEU A 483 -10.61 -8.82 -9.60
N ASN A 484 -11.73 -9.50 -9.37
CA ASN A 484 -11.82 -10.96 -9.52
C ASN A 484 -11.74 -11.38 -11.00
N ASP A 485 -12.34 -10.62 -11.90
CA ASP A 485 -12.35 -10.92 -13.34
C ASP A 485 -10.91 -10.87 -13.92
N VAL A 486 -10.08 -9.92 -13.46
CA VAL A 486 -8.66 -9.82 -13.84
C VAL A 486 -7.73 -10.74 -13.03
N GLY A 487 -8.24 -11.67 -12.22
CA GLY A 487 -7.43 -12.67 -11.53
C GLY A 487 -6.70 -12.18 -10.27
N LEU A 488 -7.14 -11.08 -9.65
CA LEU A 488 -6.53 -10.48 -8.46
C LEU A 488 -7.24 -10.86 -7.15
N GLU A 489 -8.11 -11.87 -7.18
CA GLU A 489 -8.96 -12.28 -6.07
C GLU A 489 -8.21 -12.68 -4.77
N TYR A 490 -6.92 -12.97 -4.87
CA TYR A 490 -6.05 -13.41 -3.78
C TYR A 490 -5.45 -12.24 -2.98
N LEU A 491 -5.48 -11.02 -3.53
CA LEU A 491 -4.99 -9.82 -2.85
C LEU A 491 -5.98 -9.36 -1.80
N SER A 492 -5.49 -8.69 -0.75
CA SER A 492 -6.32 -7.88 0.14
C SER A 492 -6.34 -6.42 -0.31
N MET A 493 -7.38 -5.69 0.09
CA MET A 493 -7.45 -4.23 -0.12
C MET A 493 -6.41 -3.47 0.73
N SER A 494 -5.93 -4.08 1.81
CA SER A 494 -4.92 -3.51 2.72
C SER A 494 -3.49 -3.65 2.18
N ARG A 495 -3.25 -4.50 1.16
CA ARG A 495 -1.92 -4.72 0.61
C ARG A 495 -1.35 -3.40 0.09
N ASN A 496 -0.10 -3.11 0.48
CA ASN A 496 0.61 -1.92 0.06
C ASN A 496 0.83 -1.93 -1.46
N SER A 497 0.49 -0.83 -2.13
CA SER A 497 0.66 -0.70 -3.59
C SER A 497 2.13 -0.79 -4.02
N GLY A 498 3.07 -0.45 -3.15
CA GLY A 498 4.51 -0.57 -3.43
C GLY A 498 5.05 -2.01 -3.43
N THR A 499 4.27 -3.00 -2.97
CA THR A 499 4.68 -4.42 -2.96
C THR A 499 4.02 -5.24 -4.08
N LEU A 500 3.31 -4.58 -4.98
CA LEU A 500 2.69 -5.21 -6.14
C LEU A 500 3.75 -5.41 -7.23
N SER A 501 3.66 -6.53 -7.94
CA SER A 501 4.42 -6.73 -9.18
C SER A 501 3.92 -5.77 -10.28
N GLY A 502 4.71 -5.60 -11.36
CA GLY A 502 4.31 -4.81 -12.52
C GLY A 502 2.97 -5.28 -13.10
N GLY A 503 2.83 -6.59 -13.33
CA GLY A 503 1.56 -7.19 -13.81
C GLY A 503 0.38 -7.06 -12.83
N GLU A 504 0.61 -7.18 -11.52
CA GLU A 504 -0.46 -6.93 -10.52
C GLU A 504 -0.93 -5.47 -10.58
N SER A 505 0.00 -4.52 -10.63
CA SER A 505 -0.29 -3.08 -10.70
C SER A 505 -1.04 -2.72 -11.98
N GLN A 506 -0.62 -3.29 -13.11
CA GLN A 506 -1.25 -3.11 -14.41
C GLN A 506 -2.70 -3.63 -14.42
N ARG A 507 -2.93 -4.83 -13.89
CA ARG A 507 -4.27 -5.43 -13.79
C ARG A 507 -5.20 -4.66 -12.84
N ILE A 508 -4.68 -4.10 -11.75
CA ILE A 508 -5.44 -3.18 -10.89
C ILE A 508 -5.90 -1.95 -11.69
N ARG A 509 -4.98 -1.36 -12.46
CA ARG A 509 -5.30 -0.19 -13.29
C ARG A 509 -6.34 -0.53 -14.34
N LEU A 510 -6.22 -1.69 -15.00
CA LEU A 510 -7.22 -2.19 -15.95
C LEU A 510 -8.61 -2.34 -15.30
N ALA A 511 -8.69 -2.99 -14.13
CA ALA A 511 -9.95 -3.14 -13.39
C ALA A 511 -10.57 -1.79 -13.02
N SER A 512 -9.75 -0.81 -12.59
CA SER A 512 -10.18 0.56 -12.30
C SER A 512 -10.72 1.26 -13.55
N GLN A 513 -10.08 1.10 -14.71
CA GLN A 513 -10.55 1.69 -15.96
C GLN A 513 -11.90 1.11 -16.42
N ILE A 514 -12.10 -0.20 -16.29
CA ILE A 514 -13.39 -0.81 -16.63
C ILE A 514 -14.49 -0.32 -15.70
N GLY A 515 -14.18 -0.17 -14.40
CA GLY A 515 -15.09 0.39 -13.40
C GLY A 515 -15.47 1.86 -13.63
N SER A 516 -14.71 2.61 -14.43
CA SER A 516 -15.02 4.01 -14.74
C SER A 516 -16.20 4.17 -15.70
N GLY A 517 -16.56 3.14 -16.46
CA GLY A 517 -17.67 3.17 -17.41
C GLY A 517 -17.49 4.15 -18.57
N LEU A 518 -16.24 4.54 -18.87
CA LEU A 518 -15.95 5.46 -19.98
C LEU A 518 -16.25 4.80 -21.34
N THR A 519 -16.70 5.62 -22.29
CA THR A 519 -17.02 5.24 -23.67
C THR A 519 -16.35 6.22 -24.64
N GLY A 520 -16.01 5.76 -25.85
CA GLY A 520 -15.32 6.57 -26.84
C GLY A 520 -13.87 6.91 -26.47
N VAL A 521 -13.23 6.09 -25.63
CA VAL A 521 -11.83 6.24 -25.21
C VAL A 521 -10.93 5.30 -26.03
N LEU A 522 -9.68 5.73 -26.26
CA LEU A 522 -8.62 4.89 -26.81
C LEU A 522 -7.75 4.35 -25.68
N TYR A 523 -7.84 3.05 -25.39
CA TYR A 523 -6.97 2.39 -24.43
C TYR A 523 -5.74 1.81 -25.11
N VAL A 524 -4.54 2.10 -24.59
CA VAL A 524 -3.28 1.54 -25.10
C VAL A 524 -2.59 0.75 -23.99
N LEU A 525 -2.42 -0.56 -24.19
CA LEU A 525 -1.93 -1.50 -23.17
C LEU A 525 -0.59 -2.12 -23.58
N ASP A 526 0.30 -2.27 -22.61
CA ASP A 526 1.66 -2.80 -22.81
C ASP A 526 1.79 -4.21 -22.21
N GLU A 527 1.68 -5.25 -23.04
CA GLU A 527 1.86 -6.65 -22.65
C GLU A 527 1.08 -7.05 -21.36
N PRO A 528 -0.26 -6.92 -21.35
CA PRO A 528 -1.08 -7.18 -20.16
C PRO A 528 -1.05 -8.64 -19.68
N SER A 529 -0.58 -9.58 -20.52
CA SER A 529 -0.38 -10.99 -20.14
C SER A 529 0.83 -11.20 -19.20
N ILE A 530 1.69 -10.19 -19.00
CA ILE A 530 2.88 -10.33 -18.16
C ILE A 530 2.53 -10.70 -16.71
N GLY A 531 3.27 -11.70 -16.19
CA GLY A 531 3.08 -12.19 -14.83
C GLY A 531 1.68 -12.78 -14.60
N LEU A 532 0.98 -13.16 -15.67
CA LEU A 532 -0.26 -13.92 -15.65
C LEU A 532 0.03 -15.38 -16.03
N HIS A 533 -0.73 -16.31 -15.47
CA HIS A 533 -0.63 -17.72 -15.84
C HIS A 533 -1.53 -17.99 -17.04
N GLN A 534 -1.16 -18.92 -17.93
CA GLN A 534 -1.94 -19.21 -19.16
C GLN A 534 -3.42 -19.49 -18.88
N ARG A 535 -3.71 -20.21 -17.79
CA ARG A 535 -5.08 -20.47 -17.30
C ARG A 535 -5.93 -19.18 -17.18
N ASP A 536 -5.33 -18.10 -16.70
CA ASP A 536 -6.03 -16.86 -16.40
C ASP A 536 -6.00 -15.89 -17.61
N ASN A 537 -5.27 -16.22 -18.68
CA ASN A 537 -5.14 -15.41 -19.90
C ASN A 537 -6.49 -15.23 -20.61
N ALA A 538 -7.29 -16.30 -20.72
CA ALA A 538 -8.62 -16.23 -21.34
C ALA A 538 -9.54 -15.21 -20.64
N ARG A 539 -9.44 -15.08 -19.31
CA ARG A 539 -10.24 -14.11 -18.53
C ARG A 539 -9.79 -12.67 -18.80
N LEU A 540 -8.48 -12.46 -18.94
CA LEU A 540 -7.94 -11.16 -19.35
C LEU A 540 -8.46 -10.77 -20.73
N LEU A 541 -8.43 -11.68 -21.70
CA LEU A 541 -8.91 -11.42 -23.05
C LEU A 541 -10.42 -11.09 -23.06
N GLU A 542 -11.25 -11.85 -22.35
CA GLU A 542 -12.69 -11.53 -22.18
C GLU A 542 -12.89 -10.12 -21.59
N THR A 543 -12.03 -9.73 -20.66
CA THR A 543 -12.05 -8.42 -20.03
C THR A 543 -11.69 -7.30 -21.01
N LEU A 544 -10.69 -7.51 -21.88
CA LEU A 544 -10.32 -6.56 -22.93
C LEU A 544 -11.40 -6.44 -24.01
N GLN A 545 -12.01 -7.56 -24.38
CA GLN A 545 -13.17 -7.60 -25.27
C GLN A 545 -14.33 -6.80 -24.69
N ARG A 546 -14.65 -6.98 -23.41
CA ARG A 546 -15.67 -6.18 -22.74
C ARG A 546 -15.34 -4.68 -22.71
N LEU A 547 -14.08 -4.31 -22.53
CA LEU A 547 -13.65 -2.90 -22.56
C LEU A 547 -13.91 -2.29 -23.93
N ARG A 548 -13.62 -3.03 -25.01
CA ARG A 548 -13.97 -2.67 -26.39
C ARG A 548 -15.48 -2.57 -26.57
N ASP A 549 -16.24 -3.59 -26.13
CA ASP A 549 -17.69 -3.71 -26.36
C ASP A 549 -18.50 -2.61 -25.63
N LEU A 550 -17.90 -1.92 -24.65
CA LEU A 550 -18.43 -0.68 -24.05
C LEU A 550 -18.41 0.52 -25.03
N GLY A 551 -17.89 0.36 -26.25
CA GLY A 551 -17.74 1.42 -27.24
C GLY A 551 -16.39 2.13 -27.15
N ASN A 552 -15.33 1.39 -26.80
CA ASN A 552 -13.96 1.90 -26.76
C ASN A 552 -13.10 1.20 -27.82
N THR A 553 -11.99 1.82 -28.19
CA THR A 553 -10.96 1.18 -29.02
C THR A 553 -9.81 0.74 -28.13
N VAL A 554 -9.34 -0.49 -28.29
CA VAL A 554 -8.29 -1.07 -27.44
C VAL A 554 -7.11 -1.47 -28.30
N ILE A 555 -5.96 -0.83 -28.13
CA ILE A 555 -4.69 -1.18 -28.75
C ILE A 555 -3.83 -1.90 -27.71
N VAL A 556 -3.37 -3.10 -28.03
CA VAL A 556 -2.55 -3.92 -27.13
C VAL A 556 -1.24 -4.25 -27.83
N VAL A 557 -0.10 -3.98 -27.18
CA VAL A 557 1.19 -4.52 -27.61
C VAL A 557 1.33 -5.91 -26.99
N GLU A 558 1.38 -6.97 -27.80
CA GLU A 558 1.40 -8.35 -27.30
C GLU A 558 2.21 -9.33 -28.17
N HIS A 559 2.60 -10.42 -27.50
CA HIS A 559 3.35 -11.55 -28.05
C HIS A 559 2.68 -12.90 -27.77
N ASP A 560 1.64 -12.92 -26.92
CA ASP A 560 0.87 -14.12 -26.63
C ASP A 560 0.02 -14.57 -27.83
N GLU A 561 0.00 -15.88 -28.06
CA GLU A 561 -0.70 -16.52 -29.18
C GLU A 561 -2.22 -16.31 -29.08
N ASP A 562 -2.82 -16.56 -27.90
CA ASP A 562 -4.27 -16.44 -27.70
C ASP A 562 -4.71 -14.97 -27.89
N ALA A 563 -3.92 -14.01 -27.42
CA ALA A 563 -4.18 -12.59 -27.59
C ALA A 563 -4.21 -12.17 -29.06
N ILE A 564 -3.22 -12.60 -29.85
CA ILE A 564 -3.15 -12.28 -31.29
C ILE A 564 -4.31 -12.93 -32.04
N LEU A 565 -4.64 -14.18 -31.74
CA LEU A 565 -5.72 -14.92 -32.41
C LEU A 565 -7.12 -14.40 -32.06
N THR A 566 -7.29 -13.80 -30.88
CA THR A 566 -8.57 -13.24 -30.40
C THR A 566 -8.82 -11.80 -30.86
N ALA A 567 -7.80 -11.14 -31.41
CA ALA A 567 -7.89 -9.76 -31.87
C ALA A 567 -8.84 -9.60 -33.07
N ASP A 568 -9.49 -8.44 -33.17
CA ASP A 568 -10.25 -8.09 -34.37
C ASP A 568 -9.33 -7.67 -35.52
N TYR A 569 -8.20 -7.05 -35.16
CA TYR A 569 -7.20 -6.55 -36.11
C TYR A 569 -5.79 -6.71 -35.53
N VAL A 570 -4.83 -7.05 -36.37
CA VAL A 570 -3.44 -7.27 -35.98
C VAL A 570 -2.52 -6.46 -36.87
N LEU A 571 -1.51 -5.86 -36.26
CA LEU A 571 -0.45 -5.10 -36.93
C LEU A 571 0.91 -5.72 -36.58
N ASP A 572 1.56 -6.35 -37.55
CA ASP A 572 2.89 -6.95 -37.40
C ASP A 572 3.97 -5.93 -37.81
N ILE A 573 4.79 -5.51 -36.85
CA ILE A 573 5.74 -4.40 -37.01
C ILE A 573 7.16 -4.93 -37.06
N GLY A 574 7.86 -4.53 -38.13
CA GLY A 574 9.29 -4.65 -38.38
C GLY A 574 9.75 -6.09 -38.68
N PRO A 575 10.43 -6.33 -39.82
CA PRO A 575 11.04 -7.64 -40.08
C PRO A 575 12.25 -7.91 -39.17
N GLY A 576 12.74 -6.88 -38.47
CA GLY A 576 13.87 -6.89 -37.55
C GLY A 576 13.71 -5.85 -36.43
N ALA A 577 14.78 -5.68 -35.64
CA ALA A 577 14.84 -4.72 -34.53
C ALA A 577 15.71 -3.49 -34.86
N GLY A 578 15.48 -2.37 -34.17
CA GLY A 578 16.26 -1.15 -34.29
C GLY A 578 16.18 -0.56 -35.69
N VAL A 579 17.33 -0.28 -36.31
CA VAL A 579 17.39 0.31 -37.66
C VAL A 579 16.74 -0.55 -38.75
N ASN A 580 16.66 -1.87 -38.53
CA ASN A 580 16.04 -2.86 -39.43
C ASN A 580 14.54 -3.10 -39.14
N GLY A 581 14.00 -2.45 -38.11
CA GLY A 581 12.56 -2.45 -37.81
C GLY A 581 11.84 -1.27 -38.46
N GLY A 582 10.76 -0.82 -37.81
CA GLY A 582 10.09 0.45 -38.10
C GLY A 582 9.23 0.47 -39.36
N ASN A 583 8.95 -0.70 -39.95
CA ASN A 583 8.06 -0.86 -41.10
C ASN A 583 6.87 -1.75 -40.73
N ILE A 584 5.73 -1.58 -41.40
CA ILE A 584 4.60 -2.52 -41.28
C ILE A 584 4.88 -3.72 -42.19
N VAL A 585 4.90 -4.93 -41.63
CA VAL A 585 5.16 -6.17 -42.37
C VAL A 585 3.86 -6.79 -42.87
N ALA A 586 2.85 -6.82 -42.01
CA ALA A 586 1.53 -7.33 -42.31
C ALA A 586 0.48 -6.63 -41.44
N GLU A 587 -0.71 -6.41 -41.98
CA GLU A 587 -1.86 -5.85 -41.27
C GLU A 587 -3.15 -6.52 -41.74
N GLY A 588 -4.13 -6.71 -40.86
CA GLY A 588 -5.40 -7.35 -41.20
C GLY A 588 -5.99 -8.16 -40.06
N THR A 589 -6.79 -9.17 -40.39
CA THR A 589 -7.31 -10.13 -39.40
C THR A 589 -6.21 -11.09 -38.95
N PRO A 590 -6.37 -11.79 -37.81
CA PRO A 590 -5.40 -12.83 -37.40
C PRO A 590 -5.16 -13.89 -38.49
N GLN A 591 -6.18 -14.21 -39.28
CA GLN A 591 -6.07 -15.15 -40.39
C GLN A 591 -5.21 -14.62 -41.55
N ASP A 592 -5.22 -13.31 -41.79
CA ASP A 592 -4.36 -12.67 -42.79
C ASP A 592 -2.89 -12.73 -42.36
N ILE A 593 -2.61 -12.48 -41.07
CA ILE A 593 -1.26 -12.58 -40.51
C ILE A 593 -0.72 -14.01 -40.59
N LEU A 594 -1.53 -15.02 -40.23
CA LEU A 594 -1.20 -16.45 -40.35
C LEU A 594 -0.80 -16.84 -41.79
N ASN A 595 -1.50 -16.27 -42.77
CA ASN A 595 -1.27 -16.57 -44.18
C ASN A 595 -0.11 -15.77 -44.78
N HIS A 596 0.29 -14.65 -44.16
CA HIS A 596 1.31 -13.76 -44.70
C HIS A 596 2.70 -14.42 -44.74
N PRO A 597 3.36 -14.54 -45.90
CA PRO A 597 4.63 -15.25 -46.03
C PRO A 597 5.82 -14.52 -45.40
N ASP A 598 5.76 -13.19 -45.32
CA ASP A 598 6.86 -12.37 -44.78
C ASP A 598 6.73 -12.08 -43.28
N SER A 599 5.55 -12.33 -42.70
CA SER A 599 5.35 -12.14 -41.27
C SER A 599 6.09 -13.22 -40.49
N LEU A 600 7.05 -12.81 -39.65
CA LEU A 600 7.72 -13.75 -38.75
C LEU A 600 6.71 -14.27 -37.73
N THR A 601 5.87 -13.39 -37.21
CA THR A 601 4.77 -13.72 -36.30
C THR A 601 3.84 -14.76 -36.91
N GLY A 602 3.39 -14.56 -38.14
CA GLY A 602 2.57 -15.50 -38.90
C GLY A 602 3.21 -16.87 -39.05
N LYS A 603 4.53 -16.94 -39.29
CA LYS A 603 5.26 -18.23 -39.40
C LYS A 603 5.24 -19.02 -38.09
N TYR A 604 5.35 -18.36 -36.94
CA TYR A 604 5.27 -19.02 -35.64
C TYR A 604 3.84 -19.45 -35.33
N LEU A 605 2.86 -18.56 -35.53
CA LEU A 605 1.44 -18.85 -35.27
C LEU A 605 0.90 -19.96 -36.17
N SER A 606 1.37 -20.05 -37.42
CA SER A 606 0.94 -21.10 -38.35
C SER A 606 1.68 -22.43 -38.15
N GLY A 607 2.64 -22.51 -37.22
CA GLY A 607 3.50 -23.67 -37.01
C GLY A 607 4.53 -23.94 -38.11
N ARG A 608 4.74 -23.01 -39.07
CA ARG A 608 5.84 -23.10 -40.06
C ARG A 608 7.20 -22.99 -39.38
N MET A 609 7.25 -22.26 -38.27
CA MET A 609 8.37 -22.18 -37.32
C MET A 609 7.87 -22.53 -35.93
N GLY A 610 8.78 -22.99 -35.06
CA GLY A 610 8.46 -23.31 -33.67
C GLY A 610 9.73 -23.43 -32.83
N ILE A 611 9.58 -23.37 -31.51
CA ILE A 611 10.69 -23.60 -30.58
C ILE A 611 10.78 -25.12 -30.35
N PRO A 612 11.85 -25.80 -30.80
CA PRO A 612 11.94 -27.24 -30.68
C PRO A 612 12.08 -27.67 -29.22
N VAL A 613 11.33 -28.71 -28.83
CA VAL A 613 11.54 -29.37 -27.54
C VAL A 613 12.85 -30.16 -27.62
N PRO A 614 13.80 -29.99 -26.67
CA PRO A 614 15.05 -30.73 -26.69
C PRO A 614 14.81 -32.24 -26.68
N ALA A 615 15.44 -32.96 -27.61
CA ALA A 615 15.34 -34.43 -27.72
C ALA A 615 15.84 -35.13 -26.44
N GLU A 616 16.88 -34.58 -25.82
CA GLU A 616 17.42 -35.06 -24.54
C GLU A 616 17.42 -33.92 -23.51
N ARG A 617 16.99 -34.23 -22.28
CA ARG A 617 17.04 -33.29 -21.14
C ARG A 617 18.26 -33.61 -20.27
N ARG A 618 18.92 -32.57 -19.79
CA ARG A 618 20.07 -32.70 -18.88
C ARG A 618 19.63 -33.40 -17.59
N SER A 619 20.35 -34.44 -17.18
CA SER A 619 20.14 -35.11 -15.89
C SER A 619 20.86 -34.36 -14.77
N GLY A 620 20.24 -34.30 -13.59
CA GLY A 620 20.84 -33.66 -12.42
C GLY A 620 22.10 -34.40 -11.95
N LYS A 621 23.10 -33.66 -11.46
CA LYS A 621 24.29 -34.27 -10.86
C LYS A 621 23.91 -34.89 -9.51
N LYS A 622 24.21 -36.18 -9.31
CA LYS A 622 23.92 -36.89 -8.05
C LYS A 622 24.52 -36.14 -6.86
N GLY A 623 23.70 -35.88 -5.84
CA GLY A 623 24.11 -35.24 -4.59
C GLY A 623 24.32 -33.72 -4.65
N LYS A 624 24.06 -33.05 -5.79
CA LYS A 624 24.18 -31.59 -5.92
C LYS A 624 22.80 -30.94 -5.98
N THR A 625 22.21 -30.75 -4.82
CA THR A 625 20.89 -30.13 -4.65
C THR A 625 20.97 -29.02 -3.62
N LEU A 626 20.29 -27.91 -3.92
CA LEU A 626 20.04 -26.83 -2.99
C LEU A 626 18.66 -27.06 -2.38
N SER A 627 18.60 -27.27 -1.07
CA SER A 627 17.35 -27.65 -0.39
C SER A 627 16.94 -26.59 0.61
N VAL A 628 15.71 -26.09 0.48
CA VAL A 628 15.08 -25.25 1.50
C VAL A 628 14.02 -26.09 2.21
N LYS A 629 14.02 -26.04 3.55
CA LYS A 629 13.04 -26.74 4.38
C LYS A 629 12.17 -25.76 5.16
N GLY A 630 10.90 -26.13 5.27
CA GLY A 630 9.90 -25.45 6.09
C GLY A 630 9.70 -23.97 5.82
N ALA A 631 9.68 -23.55 4.56
CA ALA A 631 9.39 -22.18 4.17
C ALA A 631 7.93 -21.82 4.52
N THR A 632 7.76 -20.76 5.31
CA THR A 632 6.48 -20.28 5.85
C THR A 632 6.21 -18.80 5.57
N GLY A 633 7.05 -18.16 4.74
CA GLY A 633 6.87 -16.78 4.31
C GLY A 633 5.52 -16.55 3.60
N ASN A 634 4.85 -15.45 3.96
CA ASN A 634 3.56 -15.02 3.40
C ASN A 634 2.52 -16.16 3.37
N ASN A 635 2.23 -16.70 2.18
CA ASN A 635 1.22 -17.74 1.97
C ASN A 635 1.81 -19.15 1.81
N LEU A 636 3.13 -19.33 2.01
CA LEU A 636 3.78 -20.64 1.97
C LEU A 636 3.39 -21.46 3.21
N LYS A 637 3.04 -22.73 2.98
CA LYS A 637 2.55 -23.65 4.02
C LYS A 637 3.60 -24.72 4.34
N ASN A 638 4.63 -24.35 5.11
CA ASN A 638 5.73 -25.23 5.51
C ASN A 638 6.37 -25.97 4.31
N VAL A 639 6.63 -25.21 3.23
CA VAL A 639 7.07 -25.77 1.95
C VAL A 639 8.53 -26.17 2.03
N SER A 640 8.85 -27.39 1.62
CA SER A 640 10.22 -27.86 1.45
C SER A 640 10.46 -28.24 -0.01
N VAL A 641 11.54 -27.74 -0.60
CA VAL A 641 11.85 -27.99 -2.01
C VAL A 641 13.35 -28.23 -2.22
N ASP A 642 13.65 -29.22 -3.07
CA ASP A 642 14.99 -29.53 -3.53
C ASP A 642 15.17 -29.00 -4.96
N VAL A 643 16.11 -28.07 -5.14
CA VAL A 643 16.46 -27.46 -6.42
C VAL A 643 17.73 -28.14 -6.95
N PRO A 644 17.66 -28.89 -8.07
CA PRO A 644 18.84 -29.53 -8.64
C PRO A 644 19.79 -28.50 -9.27
N LEU A 645 21.08 -28.58 -8.92
CA LEU A 645 22.08 -27.66 -9.41
C LEU A 645 22.63 -28.07 -10.78
N GLY A 646 23.02 -27.08 -11.59
CA GLY A 646 23.57 -27.29 -12.93
C GLY A 646 22.53 -27.60 -14.02
N LEU A 647 21.25 -27.32 -13.76
CA LEU A 647 20.14 -27.48 -14.70
C LEU A 647 19.46 -26.14 -15.00
N PHE A 648 18.68 -26.11 -16.09
CA PHE A 648 17.73 -25.03 -16.34
C PHE A 648 16.45 -25.33 -15.55
N VAL A 649 16.28 -24.68 -14.41
CA VAL A 649 15.14 -24.89 -13.51
C VAL A 649 14.11 -23.79 -13.72
N ALA A 650 12.87 -24.18 -14.03
CA ALA A 650 11.74 -23.27 -14.14
C ALA A 650 10.77 -23.51 -12.98
N ILE A 651 10.47 -22.45 -12.22
CA ILE A 651 9.46 -22.50 -11.15
C ILE A 651 8.17 -21.91 -11.68
N THR A 652 7.15 -22.77 -11.76
CA THR A 652 5.87 -22.46 -12.41
C THR A 652 4.73 -22.47 -11.40
N GLY A 653 3.55 -21.99 -11.83
CA GLY A 653 2.35 -21.94 -11.00
C GLY A 653 1.59 -20.63 -11.19
N VAL A 654 0.37 -20.57 -10.67
CA VAL A 654 -0.55 -19.43 -10.81
C VAL A 654 -0.05 -18.17 -10.09
N SER A 655 -0.55 -17.01 -10.48
CA SER A 655 -0.28 -15.74 -9.78
C SER A 655 -0.85 -15.80 -8.37
N GLY A 656 -0.10 -15.25 -7.41
CA GLY A 656 -0.39 -15.45 -5.98
C GLY A 656 -0.01 -16.82 -5.40
N GLY A 657 0.51 -17.76 -6.19
CA GLY A 657 0.92 -19.09 -5.72
C GLY A 657 2.16 -19.14 -4.81
N GLY A 658 2.76 -18.00 -4.45
CA GLY A 658 3.94 -17.92 -3.59
C GLY A 658 5.29 -18.07 -4.31
N LYS A 659 5.32 -18.03 -5.66
CA LYS A 659 6.54 -18.18 -6.47
C LYS A 659 7.63 -17.17 -6.07
N SER A 660 7.30 -15.88 -6.05
CA SER A 660 8.23 -14.81 -5.68
C SER A 660 8.67 -14.92 -4.23
N THR A 661 7.76 -15.31 -3.33
CA THR A 661 8.13 -15.51 -1.92
C THR A 661 9.11 -16.66 -1.75
N LEU A 662 8.89 -17.79 -2.42
CA LEU A 662 9.81 -18.91 -2.37
C LEU A 662 11.17 -18.55 -3.00
N MET A 663 11.17 -17.95 -4.19
CA MET A 663 12.39 -17.70 -4.96
C MET A 663 13.19 -16.49 -4.52
N ILE A 664 12.52 -15.35 -4.37
CA ILE A 664 13.17 -14.06 -4.10
C ILE A 664 13.26 -13.88 -2.58
N ASP A 665 12.12 -13.89 -1.89
CA ASP A 665 12.08 -13.54 -0.47
C ASP A 665 12.72 -14.60 0.43
N THR A 666 12.61 -15.89 0.08
CA THR A 666 13.23 -16.98 0.85
C THR A 666 14.58 -17.39 0.25
N LEU A 667 14.58 -18.02 -0.93
CA LEU A 667 15.77 -18.70 -1.46
C LEU A 667 16.91 -17.74 -1.79
N TYR A 668 16.66 -16.74 -2.65
CA TYR A 668 17.68 -15.76 -3.05
C TYR A 668 18.19 -14.98 -1.86
N GLN A 669 17.32 -14.40 -1.02
CA GLN A 669 17.75 -13.62 0.13
C GLN A 669 18.56 -14.45 1.14
N ALA A 670 18.18 -15.71 1.38
CA ALA A 670 18.93 -16.58 2.29
C ALA A 670 20.33 -16.93 1.74
N ILE A 671 20.44 -17.19 0.42
CA ILE A 671 21.73 -17.45 -0.22
C ILE A 671 22.56 -16.16 -0.28
N ALA A 672 21.97 -15.04 -0.67
CA ALA A 672 22.65 -13.75 -0.80
C ALA A 672 23.19 -13.27 0.55
N ARG A 673 22.45 -13.49 1.64
CA ARG A 673 22.91 -13.19 3.00
C ARG A 673 24.16 -14.00 3.37
N ARG A 674 24.21 -15.29 3.03
CA ARG A 674 25.32 -16.19 3.38
C ARG A 674 26.52 -16.10 2.44
N LEU A 675 26.32 -16.07 1.12
CA LEU A 675 27.40 -16.10 0.13
C LEU A 675 27.85 -14.71 -0.31
N ASN A 676 26.92 -13.77 -0.49
CA ASN A 676 27.24 -12.43 -0.98
C ASN A 676 27.42 -11.40 0.16
N GLY A 677 27.11 -11.77 1.41
CA GLY A 677 27.11 -10.84 2.55
C GLY A 677 26.00 -9.78 2.47
N ALA A 678 24.90 -10.06 1.76
CA ALA A 678 23.78 -9.14 1.61
C ALA A 678 23.03 -8.92 2.93
N ARG A 679 22.55 -7.69 3.17
CA ARG A 679 21.81 -7.31 4.39
C ARG A 679 20.31 -7.39 4.20
N VAL A 680 19.85 -8.58 3.83
CA VAL A 680 18.43 -8.88 3.59
C VAL A 680 17.95 -9.89 4.63
N VAL A 681 16.74 -9.70 5.17
CA VAL A 681 16.11 -10.71 6.02
C VAL A 681 15.32 -11.65 5.13
N PRO A 682 15.75 -12.91 4.95
CA PRO A 682 14.97 -13.87 4.21
C PRO A 682 13.65 -14.14 4.92
N ALA A 683 12.60 -14.42 4.16
CA ALA A 683 11.33 -14.83 4.71
C ALA A 683 11.49 -16.14 5.53
N PRO A 684 10.62 -16.35 6.56
CA PRO A 684 10.74 -17.47 7.50
C PRO A 684 10.89 -18.84 6.82
N HIS A 685 11.90 -19.59 7.24
CA HIS A 685 12.20 -20.96 6.81
C HIS A 685 13.00 -21.70 7.90
N GLU A 686 12.96 -23.03 7.91
CA GLU A 686 13.66 -23.83 8.93
C GLU A 686 15.16 -23.97 8.64
N SER A 687 15.52 -24.33 7.40
CA SER A 687 16.92 -24.52 7.03
C SER A 687 17.16 -24.42 5.53
N LEU A 688 18.41 -24.13 5.17
CA LEU A 688 18.91 -24.08 3.80
C LEU A 688 20.24 -24.85 3.72
N THR A 689 20.28 -25.90 2.90
CA THR A 689 21.44 -26.79 2.71
C THR A 689 21.85 -26.85 1.23
N GLY A 690 23.10 -27.25 0.93
CA GLY A 690 23.62 -27.30 -0.44
C GLY A 690 24.27 -26.00 -0.90
N LEU A 691 24.63 -25.10 0.03
CA LEU A 691 25.33 -23.85 -0.23
C LEU A 691 26.80 -24.07 -0.57
N GLU A 692 27.39 -25.17 -0.09
CA GLU A 692 28.77 -25.58 -0.35
C GLU A 692 29.07 -25.84 -1.84
N PHE A 693 28.03 -25.93 -2.67
CA PHE A 693 28.16 -26.12 -4.12
C PHE A 693 28.11 -24.80 -4.91
N LEU A 694 27.98 -23.65 -4.24
CA LEU A 694 27.77 -22.34 -4.86
C LEU A 694 28.78 -21.32 -4.30
N ASP A 695 29.39 -20.53 -5.20
CA ASP A 695 30.31 -19.46 -4.79
C ASP A 695 29.56 -18.14 -4.52
N LYS A 696 28.52 -17.86 -5.32
CA LYS A 696 27.70 -16.65 -5.24
C LYS A 696 26.33 -16.88 -5.88
N VAL A 697 25.38 -16.02 -5.56
CA VAL A 697 24.08 -15.94 -6.24
C VAL A 697 23.94 -14.60 -6.95
N ILE A 698 23.33 -14.60 -8.14
CA ILE A 698 23.06 -13.37 -8.89
C ILE A 698 21.56 -13.35 -9.20
N ASP A 699 20.90 -12.29 -8.75
CA ASP A 699 19.53 -11.97 -9.15
C ASP A 699 19.59 -10.97 -10.30
N ILE A 700 19.01 -11.35 -11.43
CA ILE A 700 18.88 -10.50 -12.61
C ILE A 700 17.47 -9.91 -12.56
N ASP A 701 17.34 -8.81 -11.82
CA ASP A 701 16.08 -8.13 -11.56
C ASP A 701 15.61 -7.31 -12.77
N GLN A 702 14.29 -7.06 -12.84
CA GLN A 702 13.61 -6.20 -13.81
C GLN A 702 13.52 -4.74 -13.35
N SER A 703 14.10 -4.38 -12.20
CA SER A 703 14.19 -2.99 -11.77
C SER A 703 14.99 -2.14 -12.78
N PRO A 704 14.66 -0.83 -12.91
CA PRO A 704 15.33 0.03 -13.87
C PRO A 704 16.83 0.11 -13.56
N ILE A 705 17.66 0.07 -14.61
CA ILE A 705 19.13 0.17 -14.55
C ILE A 705 19.59 1.36 -13.68
N GLY A 706 18.87 2.48 -13.77
CA GLY A 706 19.00 3.59 -12.84
C GLY A 706 17.79 4.52 -12.92
N ARG A 707 17.73 5.47 -11.99
CA ARG A 707 16.61 6.43 -11.86
C ARG A 707 16.90 7.78 -12.50
N THR A 708 18.12 7.97 -13.03
CA THR A 708 18.54 9.21 -13.66
C THR A 708 19.01 8.94 -15.08
N PRO A 709 18.96 9.94 -15.98
CA PRO A 709 19.45 9.82 -17.35
C PRO A 709 20.95 9.43 -17.46
N ARG A 710 21.70 9.56 -16.36
CA ARG A 710 23.12 9.20 -16.27
C ARG A 710 23.38 7.70 -16.35
N SER A 711 22.39 6.90 -15.94
CA SER A 711 22.48 5.44 -15.99
C SER A 711 22.04 4.95 -17.37
N ASN A 712 23.01 4.50 -18.15
CA ASN A 712 22.82 3.99 -19.51
C ASN A 712 23.66 2.72 -19.74
N PRO A 713 23.45 1.98 -20.84
CA PRO A 713 24.17 0.73 -21.10
C PRO A 713 25.70 0.87 -21.04
N ALA A 714 26.27 1.98 -21.50
CA ALA A 714 27.72 2.20 -21.49
C ALA A 714 28.27 2.37 -20.06
N THR A 715 27.54 3.10 -19.19
CA THR A 715 27.94 3.24 -17.78
C THR A 715 27.71 1.98 -16.97
N TYR A 716 26.58 1.31 -17.16
CA TYR A 716 26.20 0.13 -16.38
C TYR A 716 27.10 -1.07 -16.66
N THR A 717 27.47 -1.28 -17.93
CA THR A 717 28.41 -2.34 -18.32
C THR A 717 29.87 -2.00 -18.02
N GLY A 718 30.17 -0.76 -17.61
CA GLY A 718 31.54 -0.26 -17.44
C GLY A 718 32.27 0.07 -18.75
N ALA A 719 31.64 -0.13 -19.92
CA ALA A 719 32.23 0.15 -21.24
C ALA A 719 32.60 1.63 -21.45
N PHE A 720 31.97 2.55 -20.72
CA PHE A 720 32.24 3.98 -20.87
C PHE A 720 33.63 4.40 -20.38
N THR A 721 34.23 3.69 -19.42
CA THR A 721 35.59 4.01 -18.93
C THR A 721 36.67 3.83 -20.00
N PRO A 722 36.82 2.63 -20.62
CA PRO A 722 37.83 2.46 -21.68
C PRO A 722 37.57 3.36 -22.89
N LEU A 723 36.31 3.68 -23.20
CA LEU A 723 36.00 4.67 -24.24
C LEU A 723 36.59 6.04 -23.89
N ARG A 724 36.37 6.55 -22.67
CA ARG A 724 36.92 7.85 -22.25
C ARG A 724 38.45 7.87 -22.23
N GLU A 725 39.09 6.78 -21.82
CA GLU A 725 40.55 6.64 -21.86
C GLU A 725 41.07 6.68 -23.30
N TRP A 726 40.36 6.05 -24.23
CA TRP A 726 40.72 6.10 -25.65
C TRP A 726 40.60 7.52 -26.23
N PHE A 727 39.51 8.24 -25.93
CA PHE A 727 39.34 9.64 -26.32
C PHE A 727 40.44 10.54 -25.74
N ALA A 728 40.83 10.35 -24.47
CA ALA A 728 41.95 11.06 -23.86
C ALA A 728 43.31 10.70 -24.51
N GLY A 729 43.41 9.53 -25.13
CA GLY A 729 44.60 9.06 -25.85
C GLY A 729 44.84 9.74 -27.20
N LEU A 730 43.81 10.38 -27.80
CA LEU A 730 43.88 11.00 -29.12
C LEU A 730 44.86 12.19 -29.15
N PRO A 731 45.55 12.45 -30.28
CA PRO A 731 46.52 13.54 -30.39
C PRO A 731 45.94 14.91 -29.99
N GLU A 732 44.71 15.22 -30.41
CA GLU A 732 44.04 16.48 -30.08
C GLU A 732 43.73 16.62 -28.59
N ALA A 733 43.30 15.54 -27.95
CA ALA A 733 43.02 15.52 -26.51
C ALA A 733 44.31 15.72 -25.71
N LYS A 734 45.40 15.05 -26.10
CA LYS A 734 46.72 15.22 -25.49
C LYS A 734 47.26 16.65 -25.65
N ALA A 735 47.15 17.23 -26.85
CA ALA A 735 47.58 18.60 -27.12
C ALA A 735 46.83 19.64 -26.26
N ARG A 736 45.56 19.37 -25.93
CA ARG A 736 44.72 20.22 -25.08
C ARG A 736 44.77 19.88 -23.59
N GLY A 737 45.57 18.90 -23.18
CA GLY A 737 45.66 18.44 -21.79
C GLY A 737 44.38 17.77 -21.26
N TYR A 738 43.53 17.23 -22.14
CA TYR A 738 42.28 16.59 -21.75
C TYR A 738 42.53 15.18 -21.22
N GLY A 739 42.26 14.98 -19.92
CA GLY A 739 42.20 13.66 -19.31
C GLY A 739 40.84 12.96 -19.51
N PRO A 740 40.70 11.68 -19.10
CA PRO A 740 39.43 10.93 -19.21
C PRO A 740 38.24 11.57 -18.49
N GLY A 741 38.51 12.44 -17.51
CA GLY A 741 37.47 13.23 -16.83
C GLY A 741 36.74 14.19 -17.75
N ARG A 742 37.42 14.78 -18.75
CA ARG A 742 36.84 15.72 -19.73
C ARG A 742 35.72 15.08 -20.57
N PHE A 743 35.83 13.78 -20.83
CA PHE A 743 34.85 13.01 -21.62
C PHE A 743 33.80 12.35 -20.74
N SER A 744 33.73 12.69 -19.45
CA SER A 744 32.70 12.19 -18.55
C SER A 744 31.57 13.20 -18.43
N PHE A 745 30.35 12.78 -18.75
CA PHE A 745 29.17 13.58 -18.45
C PHE A 745 28.86 13.69 -16.95
N ASN A 746 29.52 12.88 -16.10
CA ASN A 746 29.35 12.93 -14.64
C ASN A 746 30.28 13.93 -13.93
N VAL A 747 31.30 14.44 -14.63
CA VAL A 747 32.37 15.27 -14.02
C VAL A 747 32.33 16.68 -14.61
N LYS A 748 32.51 17.69 -13.74
CA LYS A 748 32.61 19.09 -14.16
C LYS A 748 33.83 19.30 -15.04
N GLY A 749 33.70 20.24 -15.98
CA GLY A 749 34.78 20.59 -16.89
C GLY A 749 34.83 19.73 -18.14
N GLY A 750 33.68 19.32 -18.68
CA GLY A 750 33.54 18.57 -19.94
C GLY A 750 32.10 18.26 -20.34
N ARG A 751 31.24 18.07 -19.34
CA ARG A 751 29.78 18.01 -19.48
C ARG A 751 29.18 19.39 -19.81
N CYS A 752 27.96 19.41 -20.33
CA CYS A 752 27.16 20.62 -20.43
C CYS A 752 26.75 21.09 -19.02
N GLU A 753 26.97 22.37 -18.70
CA GLU A 753 26.68 22.90 -17.36
C GLU A 753 25.18 23.23 -17.16
N LYS A 754 24.39 23.38 -18.24
CA LYS A 754 22.94 23.64 -18.14
C LYS A 754 22.16 22.40 -17.69
N CYS A 755 22.39 21.26 -18.33
CA CYS A 755 21.77 19.98 -17.97
C CYS A 755 22.65 19.15 -17.01
N GLU A 756 23.78 19.70 -16.57
CA GLU A 756 24.75 19.00 -15.74
C GLU A 756 25.21 17.63 -16.27
N GLY A 757 25.19 17.46 -17.59
CA GLY A 757 25.55 16.22 -18.28
C GLY A 757 24.42 15.22 -18.48
N ASP A 758 23.19 15.52 -18.08
CA ASP A 758 22.04 14.62 -18.28
C ASP A 758 21.57 14.60 -19.75
N GLY A 759 21.91 15.63 -20.54
CA GLY A 759 21.47 15.79 -21.94
C GLY A 759 20.01 16.19 -22.10
N VAL A 760 19.21 15.98 -21.06
CA VAL A 760 17.80 16.34 -20.95
C VAL A 760 17.56 17.17 -19.68
N LEU A 761 16.50 17.96 -19.69
CA LEU A 761 15.99 18.70 -18.55
C LEU A 761 14.67 18.08 -18.12
N LYS A 762 14.53 17.79 -16.82
CA LYS A 762 13.28 17.28 -16.26
C LYS A 762 12.34 18.46 -16.01
N ILE A 763 11.17 18.44 -16.65
CA ILE A 763 10.10 19.41 -16.42
C ILE A 763 9.07 18.76 -15.50
N GLU A 764 8.84 19.39 -14.35
CA GLU A 764 7.83 18.94 -13.40
C GLU A 764 6.43 19.29 -13.89
N MET A 765 5.57 18.27 -13.95
CA MET A 765 4.20 18.42 -14.40
C MET A 765 3.25 18.18 -13.22
N HIS A 766 2.27 19.07 -13.01
CA HIS A 766 1.37 18.97 -11.86
C HIS A 766 0.38 17.81 -11.95
N PHE A 767 -0.15 17.55 -13.16
CA PHE A 767 -1.21 16.55 -13.39
C PHE A 767 -0.80 15.42 -14.33
N LEU A 768 0.25 15.64 -15.14
CA LEU A 768 0.82 14.64 -16.03
C LEU A 768 2.10 14.08 -15.42
N PRO A 769 2.57 12.90 -15.88
CA PRO A 769 3.91 12.44 -15.54
C PRO A 769 4.96 13.48 -15.94
N ASP A 770 6.01 13.62 -15.14
CA ASP A 770 7.16 14.46 -15.48
C ASP A 770 7.75 14.05 -16.83
N VAL A 771 8.16 15.04 -17.62
CA VAL A 771 8.69 14.82 -18.97
C VAL A 771 10.14 15.27 -19.03
N TYR A 772 10.95 14.55 -19.80
CA TYR A 772 12.30 14.95 -20.14
C TYR A 772 12.30 15.65 -21.50
N VAL A 773 12.80 16.88 -21.53
CA VAL A 773 12.98 17.64 -22.77
C VAL A 773 14.46 17.77 -23.06
N THR A 774 14.86 17.61 -24.32
CA THR A 774 16.25 17.77 -24.76
C THR A 774 16.79 19.13 -24.32
N CYS A 775 18.01 19.15 -23.78
CA CYS A 775 18.68 20.38 -23.41
C CYS A 775 18.91 21.22 -24.68
N ASP A 776 18.45 22.45 -24.67
CA ASP A 776 18.60 23.43 -25.76
C ASP A 776 20.04 23.94 -25.95
N VAL A 777 20.97 23.58 -25.06
CA VAL A 777 22.37 24.03 -25.11
C VAL A 777 23.34 22.99 -25.68
N CYS A 778 23.08 21.69 -25.54
CA CYS A 778 24.04 20.64 -25.89
C CYS A 778 23.46 19.59 -26.83
#